data_AF-Q6KHW1-F1
#
_entry.id   AF-Q6KHW1-F1
#
_cell.length_a   1.000
_cell.length_b   1.000
_cell.length_c   1.000
_cell.angle_alpha   90.00
_cell.angle_beta   90.00
_cell.angle_gamma   90.00
#
_symmetry.space_group_name_H-M   'P 1'
#
loop_
_entity.id
_entity.type
_entity.pdbx_description
1 polymer ?
#
loop_
_entity_poly.entity_id
_entity_poly.type
_entity_poly.pdbx_seq_one_letter_code
_entity_poly.pdbx_strand_id
1 'polypeptide(L)'
;MKKSILILGITSASMLTTVIAGPSIATVVNKKSPTIEQVTQEEIAKITQLELTSFGKNILASQVTNLNIALSILVPNTTTSGVRFSLKLQEPSIVNDAEGSLGVILVASLDNSIQEKKINVNGFRVNNQDEINAKIDLEIQNELDIINTLITKNLASSTLASNVNDTNINDFINTPVSINGVVFSLKVQLNSANNTTGTLGVVLIGSKSGRSLNKNINVSGFRIFNEVEAVENLLLDILGRISTISTTTLAKTVLPSSVTPQNINQYLILPSIDLATGVTLRLRVGQINSQNDFNGTLPVVLEASRNNITREKNFAVSGFATLSEIVNEVTRREIQTELDKITGISLTPAAASALPSIVNNANITQYLQTPATSNGVIFSLQTKNPSIFNDADGQISVTLTGTRSNISVEKTFSVQGFNNNANITNAQITADINKELAGIVSIATKPAASSVLPSLVNNQNINEYLNVPNESNGVSFKLELQSPLVFHDRNGSLTINLVASKSGISSTKSIEVSGFMKRITFEFNQITSLSLRAGSSTVLPTITNSNPNLDSFINVPAISNGIRFSISFPQGVSQNNQRGTHDVVLTASQAGQESLSKTITTTGWLSTTQLFTKLNQANLPSNETNAYLHQLYEWLFKGEVGKLNFRNLLREHYLRGSQQAETTFTNSINSLMRNDLWVDGLSIQTRNNQRTLIVNFTAPDSITLTEKISHLESGARKGEFELGNFSNLTIASVDTLTQVGLNPLPKTVRDGLSLVDKQPPYIVNSFSFTNGSTSVQQSQISQSGWIIYSNGNNLSISSRIFNDGRDRAILGNTNIRITDLAFGPSIGISYRQNATSISLFSKEHYGL
;
A
#
# COMPACT_ATOMS: atom_id res chain seq x y z
N MET A 1 -25.36 -20.57 36.19
CA MET A 1 -26.62 -19.78 36.14
C MET A 1 -27.77 -20.69 35.69
N LYS A 2 -28.99 -20.41 36.16
CA LYS A 2 -30.33 -20.93 35.74
C LYS A 2 -30.52 -22.45 35.45
N LYS A 3 -31.36 -23.06 36.29
CA LYS A 3 -32.04 -24.36 36.09
C LYS A 3 -33.19 -24.23 35.07
N SER A 4 -33.57 -25.32 34.38
CA SER A 4 -34.85 -26.05 34.61
C SER A 4 -35.34 -26.89 33.40
N ILE A 5 -35.59 -28.18 33.67
CA ILE A 5 -36.78 -29.00 33.30
C ILE A 5 -37.39 -28.88 31.88
N LEU A 6 -37.47 -30.02 31.17
CA LEU A 6 -38.66 -30.41 30.40
C LEU A 6 -38.79 -31.94 30.28
N ILE A 7 -40.02 -32.47 30.31
CA ILE A 7 -40.41 -33.87 30.06
C ILE A 7 -41.44 -33.88 28.93
N LEU A 8 -41.40 -34.92 28.08
CA LEU A 8 -42.33 -35.40 27.01
C LEU A 8 -41.50 -35.72 25.75
N GLY A 9 -41.86 -36.66 24.88
CA GLY A 9 -43.00 -37.57 24.84
C GLY A 9 -42.92 -38.41 23.55
N ILE A 10 -43.44 -39.63 23.55
CA ILE A 10 -43.28 -40.61 22.46
C ILE A 10 -44.27 -40.32 21.32
N THR A 11 -43.83 -40.42 20.05
CA THR A 11 -44.57 -41.08 18.95
C THR A 11 -43.76 -41.10 17.65
N SER A 12 -43.61 -42.27 17.04
CA SER A 12 -43.43 -42.43 15.59
C SER A 12 -44.30 -43.59 15.11
N ALA A 13 -45.25 -43.31 14.21
CA ALA A 13 -46.24 -44.28 13.79
C ALA A 13 -45.74 -45.11 12.59
N SER A 14 -45.87 -46.43 12.67
CA SER A 14 -45.80 -47.33 11.52
C SER A 14 -47.22 -47.63 11.03
N MET A 15 -47.53 -47.32 9.77
CA MET A 15 -48.86 -47.55 9.22
C MET A 15 -49.17 -49.05 9.06
N LEU A 16 -50.35 -49.46 9.55
CA LEU A 16 -51.00 -50.73 9.22
C LEU A 16 -51.73 -50.60 7.88
N THR A 17 -51.48 -51.52 6.96
CA THR A 17 -52.39 -51.84 5.87
C THR A 17 -53.30 -53.00 6.30
N THR A 18 -54.59 -52.74 6.43
CA THR A 18 -55.60 -53.79 6.63
C THR A 18 -56.73 -53.60 5.62
N VAL A 19 -57.06 -54.67 4.91
CA VAL A 19 -58.11 -54.70 3.88
C VAL A 19 -59.48 -54.55 4.54
N ILE A 20 -60.30 -53.62 4.04
CA ILE A 20 -61.71 -53.51 4.41
C ILE A 20 -62.53 -54.39 3.47
N ALA A 21 -63.00 -55.53 3.98
CA ALA A 21 -64.20 -56.20 3.49
C ALA A 21 -65.27 -56.04 4.59
N GLY A 22 -66.34 -55.31 4.29
CA GLY A 22 -67.32 -54.90 5.31
C GLY A 22 -68.53 -55.85 5.46
N PRO A 23 -69.44 -55.54 6.39
CA PRO A 23 -70.83 -56.01 6.35
C PRO A 23 -71.74 -54.85 5.87
N SER A 24 -72.59 -55.00 4.85
CA SER A 24 -73.81 -55.83 4.80
C SER A 24 -74.77 -55.58 5.98
N ILE A 25 -75.96 -55.07 5.64
CA ILE A 25 -77.06 -54.81 6.57
C ILE A 25 -77.58 -56.16 7.08
N ALA A 26 -77.43 -56.42 8.38
CA ALA A 26 -77.96 -57.62 9.03
C ALA A 26 -79.12 -57.26 9.96
N THR A 27 -80.31 -57.51 9.45
CA THR A 27 -81.61 -57.78 10.10
C THR A 27 -81.61 -57.84 11.64
N VAL A 28 -82.52 -57.07 12.26
CA VAL A 28 -82.90 -57.25 13.67
C VAL A 28 -83.60 -58.61 13.82
N VAL A 29 -82.81 -59.65 14.10
CA VAL A 29 -83.33 -60.94 14.54
C VAL A 29 -83.57 -60.83 16.04
N ASN A 30 -84.83 -61.00 16.44
CA ASN A 30 -85.27 -61.00 17.82
C ASN A 30 -84.74 -62.26 18.54
N LYS A 31 -83.45 -62.25 18.88
CA LYS A 31 -82.78 -63.35 19.59
C LYS A 31 -83.37 -63.45 21.00
N LYS A 32 -84.25 -64.44 21.17
CA LYS A 32 -84.66 -65.02 22.45
C LYS A 32 -83.42 -65.11 23.37
N SER A 33 -83.51 -64.53 24.57
CA SER A 33 -82.38 -64.50 25.52
C SER A 33 -81.81 -65.92 25.69
N PRO A 34 -80.48 -66.09 25.67
CA PRO A 34 -79.88 -67.41 25.79
C PRO A 34 -80.28 -68.06 27.10
N THR A 35 -80.53 -69.37 27.09
CA THR A 35 -80.79 -70.12 28.33
C THR A 35 -79.53 -70.11 29.21
N ILE A 36 -79.68 -70.28 30.52
CA ILE A 36 -78.56 -70.38 31.48
C ILE A 36 -77.53 -71.41 30.99
N GLU A 37 -78.01 -72.54 30.48
CA GLU A 37 -77.20 -73.60 29.88
C GLU A 37 -76.39 -73.11 28.66
N GLN A 38 -77.01 -72.39 27.73
CA GLN A 38 -76.32 -71.77 26.58
C GLN A 38 -75.25 -70.77 27.04
N VAL A 39 -75.54 -69.95 28.06
CA VAL A 39 -74.55 -69.02 28.63
C VAL A 39 -73.37 -69.78 29.23
N THR A 40 -73.59 -70.83 30.03
CA THR A 40 -72.50 -71.65 30.59
C THR A 40 -71.67 -72.33 29.50
N GLN A 41 -72.32 -72.81 28.43
CA GLN A 41 -71.67 -73.49 27.31
C GLN A 41 -70.85 -72.52 26.45
N GLU A 42 -71.34 -71.30 26.21
CA GLU A 42 -70.59 -70.26 25.52
C GLU A 42 -69.39 -69.76 26.35
N GLU A 43 -69.56 -69.52 27.66
CA GLU A 43 -68.46 -69.05 28.51
C GLU A 43 -67.35 -70.11 28.69
N ILE A 44 -67.68 -71.39 28.87
CA ILE A 44 -66.67 -72.46 28.97
C ILE A 44 -65.97 -72.74 27.63
N ALA A 45 -66.66 -72.52 26.50
CA ALA A 45 -66.06 -72.67 25.18
C ALA A 45 -64.91 -71.67 24.95
N LYS A 46 -65.03 -70.43 25.45
CA LYS A 46 -64.01 -69.36 25.31
C LYS A 46 -62.65 -69.72 25.92
N ILE A 47 -62.61 -70.53 26.99
CA ILE A 47 -61.35 -70.89 27.65
C ILE A 47 -60.64 -72.00 26.86
N THR A 48 -59.73 -71.63 25.97
CA THR A 48 -58.97 -72.57 25.12
C THR A 48 -57.69 -73.10 25.76
N GLN A 49 -57.13 -72.37 26.73
CA GLN A 49 -55.92 -72.73 27.48
C GLN A 49 -56.04 -72.23 28.93
N LEU A 50 -55.25 -72.81 29.82
CA LEU A 50 -55.10 -72.38 31.21
C LEU A 50 -53.61 -72.11 31.47
N GLU A 51 -53.31 -71.11 32.30
CA GLU A 51 -51.94 -70.74 32.64
C GLU A 51 -51.48 -71.39 33.96
N LEU A 52 -50.18 -71.63 34.10
CA LEU A 52 -49.60 -72.09 35.35
C LEU A 52 -49.15 -70.94 36.24
N THR A 53 -49.40 -71.08 37.53
CA THR A 53 -48.83 -70.20 38.55
C THR A 53 -47.31 -70.40 38.65
N SER A 54 -46.63 -69.51 39.36
CA SER A 54 -45.22 -69.71 39.73
C SER A 54 -44.99 -70.96 40.58
N PHE A 55 -46.00 -71.45 41.31
CA PHE A 55 -45.93 -72.73 42.01
C PHE A 55 -46.06 -73.91 41.03
N GLY A 56 -47.05 -73.86 40.13
CA GLY A 56 -47.28 -74.92 39.12
C GLY A 56 -46.08 -75.17 38.20
N LYS A 57 -45.37 -74.11 37.79
CA LYS A 57 -44.15 -74.24 36.95
C LYS A 57 -42.98 -74.96 37.63
N ASN A 58 -42.98 -75.09 38.95
CA ASN A 58 -41.87 -75.65 39.73
C ASN A 58 -42.12 -77.08 40.25
N ILE A 59 -43.33 -77.61 40.07
CA ILE A 59 -43.73 -78.97 40.45
C ILE A 59 -43.97 -79.83 39.21
N LEU A 60 -43.85 -81.14 39.37
CA LEU A 60 -44.23 -82.12 38.35
C LEU A 60 -45.75 -82.14 38.17
N ALA A 61 -46.25 -82.54 37.01
CA ALA A 61 -47.68 -82.69 36.77
C ALA A 61 -48.30 -83.75 37.72
N SER A 62 -47.55 -84.81 38.06
CA SER A 62 -47.94 -85.85 39.03
C SER A 62 -48.05 -85.37 40.48
N GLN A 63 -47.47 -84.21 40.81
CA GLN A 63 -47.55 -83.60 42.13
C GLN A 63 -48.81 -82.74 42.29
N VAL A 64 -49.60 -82.58 41.22
CA VAL A 64 -50.90 -81.90 41.27
C VAL A 64 -51.98 -82.88 41.73
N THR A 65 -52.70 -82.46 42.76
CA THR A 65 -53.84 -83.14 43.37
C THR A 65 -55.05 -82.22 43.34
N ASN A 66 -56.26 -82.76 43.53
CA ASN A 66 -57.46 -81.91 43.67
C ASN A 66 -57.37 -80.88 44.81
N LEU A 67 -56.47 -81.05 45.79
CA LEU A 67 -56.24 -80.12 46.89
C LEU A 67 -55.35 -78.92 46.52
N ASN A 68 -54.41 -79.08 45.60
CA ASN A 68 -53.44 -78.03 45.21
C ASN A 68 -53.59 -77.56 43.74
N ILE A 69 -54.56 -78.09 42.99
CA ILE A 69 -54.81 -77.73 41.58
C ILE A 69 -55.02 -76.22 41.39
N ALA A 70 -55.77 -75.57 42.28
CA ALA A 70 -55.99 -74.11 42.25
C ALA A 70 -54.78 -73.27 42.70
N LEU A 71 -53.78 -73.88 43.36
CA LEU A 71 -52.48 -73.24 43.62
C LEU A 71 -51.53 -73.40 42.43
N SER A 72 -51.76 -74.38 41.56
CA SER A 72 -50.87 -74.79 40.47
C SER A 72 -51.29 -74.20 39.12
N ILE A 73 -52.59 -74.10 38.89
CA ILE A 73 -53.20 -73.61 37.64
C ILE A 73 -54.04 -72.38 37.95
N LEU A 74 -53.84 -71.32 37.16
CA LEU A 74 -54.61 -70.08 37.26
C LEU A 74 -56.02 -70.30 36.70
N VAL A 75 -57.01 -70.33 37.58
CA VAL A 75 -58.42 -70.38 37.19
C VAL A 75 -58.87 -68.98 36.76
N PRO A 76 -59.54 -68.83 35.59
CA PRO A 76 -60.16 -67.55 35.23
C PRO A 76 -61.18 -67.14 36.29
N ASN A 77 -61.07 -65.90 36.78
CA ASN A 77 -62.08 -65.33 37.67
C ASN A 77 -63.42 -65.13 36.92
N THR A 78 -64.51 -65.01 37.67
CA THR A 78 -65.90 -64.99 37.18
C THR A 78 -66.11 -64.11 35.95
N THR A 79 -66.87 -64.61 34.97
CA THR A 79 -67.20 -63.86 33.76
C THR A 79 -68.17 -62.71 34.05
N THR A 80 -68.28 -61.76 33.13
CA THR A 80 -69.33 -60.72 33.14
C THR A 80 -70.75 -61.29 33.14
N SER A 81 -70.90 -62.56 32.78
CA SER A 81 -72.15 -63.32 32.72
C SER A 81 -72.45 -64.07 34.03
N GLY A 82 -71.66 -63.87 35.10
CA GLY A 82 -71.86 -64.47 36.42
C GLY A 82 -71.35 -65.91 36.57
N VAL A 83 -70.84 -66.52 35.49
CA VAL A 83 -70.37 -67.91 35.49
C VAL A 83 -69.15 -68.06 36.39
N ARG A 84 -69.20 -69.04 37.30
CA ARG A 84 -68.10 -69.43 38.19
C ARG A 84 -67.37 -70.63 37.62
N PHE A 85 -66.05 -70.53 37.51
CA PHE A 85 -65.18 -71.63 37.11
C PHE A 85 -64.54 -72.31 38.32
N SER A 86 -64.38 -73.63 38.23
CA SER A 86 -63.53 -74.43 39.12
C SER A 86 -62.78 -75.48 38.31
N LEU A 87 -61.74 -76.07 38.93
CA LEU A 87 -60.96 -77.15 38.33
C LEU A 87 -61.08 -78.41 39.18
N LYS A 88 -61.16 -79.55 38.52
CA LYS A 88 -60.90 -80.88 39.08
C LYS A 88 -59.96 -81.63 38.13
N LEU A 89 -59.21 -82.59 38.66
CA LEU A 89 -58.43 -83.51 37.82
C LEU A 89 -59.37 -84.29 36.89
N GLN A 90 -58.91 -84.57 35.68
CA GLN A 90 -59.61 -85.52 34.81
C GLN A 90 -59.41 -86.93 35.35
N GLU A 91 -60.47 -87.74 35.46
CA GLU A 91 -60.33 -89.17 35.76
C GLU A 91 -60.63 -90.01 34.49
N PRO A 92 -59.80 -91.03 34.18
CA PRO A 92 -58.48 -91.30 34.76
C PRO A 92 -57.47 -90.17 34.45
N SER A 93 -56.54 -89.94 35.38
CA SER A 93 -55.56 -88.85 35.34
C SER A 93 -54.63 -88.95 34.13
N ILE A 94 -54.72 -87.97 33.22
CA ILE A 94 -53.75 -87.80 32.14
C ILE A 94 -52.61 -86.94 32.68
N VAL A 95 -51.57 -87.60 33.20
CA VAL A 95 -50.36 -86.95 33.72
C VAL A 95 -49.19 -87.33 32.82
N ASN A 96 -48.41 -86.35 32.35
CA ASN A 96 -47.16 -86.62 31.65
C ASN A 96 -46.03 -85.72 32.17
N ASP A 97 -45.26 -86.23 33.13
CA ASP A 97 -44.09 -85.54 33.68
C ASP A 97 -42.88 -85.49 32.72
N ALA A 98 -42.91 -86.21 31.60
CA ALA A 98 -41.87 -86.10 30.57
C ALA A 98 -42.14 -84.91 29.63
N GLU A 99 -43.40 -84.60 29.36
CA GLU A 99 -43.83 -83.43 28.57
C GLU A 99 -44.22 -82.21 29.42
N GLY A 100 -44.35 -82.38 30.74
CA GLY A 100 -44.77 -81.32 31.66
C GLY A 100 -46.23 -80.94 31.48
N SER A 101 -47.12 -81.93 31.28
CA SER A 101 -48.54 -81.72 30.96
C SER A 101 -49.51 -82.47 31.88
N LEU A 102 -50.68 -81.86 32.12
CA LEU A 102 -51.74 -82.37 32.98
C LEU A 102 -53.12 -82.18 32.35
N GLY A 103 -53.90 -83.25 32.23
CA GLY A 103 -55.31 -83.20 31.85
C GLY A 103 -56.21 -82.84 33.02
N VAL A 104 -56.95 -81.74 32.90
CA VAL A 104 -57.89 -81.24 33.90
C VAL A 104 -59.29 -81.06 33.29
N ILE A 105 -60.30 -81.10 34.15
CA ILE A 105 -61.67 -80.71 33.80
C ILE A 105 -61.92 -79.32 34.37
N LEU A 106 -62.11 -78.35 33.47
CA LEU A 106 -62.71 -77.07 33.79
C LEU A 106 -64.21 -77.29 33.97
N VAL A 107 -64.76 -76.82 35.08
CA VAL A 107 -66.18 -76.89 35.40
C VAL A 107 -66.71 -75.45 35.44
N ALA A 108 -67.67 -75.15 34.59
CA ALA A 108 -68.39 -73.87 34.57
C ALA A 108 -69.76 -74.05 35.22
N SER A 109 -70.13 -73.12 36.12
CA SER A 109 -71.39 -73.17 36.85
C SER A 109 -72.10 -71.83 36.87
N LEU A 110 -73.42 -71.84 36.64
CA LEU A 110 -74.32 -70.70 36.80
C LEU A 110 -75.68 -71.23 37.27
N ASP A 111 -76.10 -70.79 38.46
CA ASP A 111 -77.21 -71.37 39.22
C ASP A 111 -77.12 -72.91 39.28
N ASN A 112 -78.11 -73.61 38.71
CA ASN A 112 -78.17 -75.07 38.69
C ASN A 112 -77.60 -75.69 37.38
N SER A 113 -77.07 -74.88 36.45
CA SER A 113 -76.46 -75.39 35.22
C SER A 113 -74.97 -75.57 35.39
N ILE A 114 -74.47 -76.74 34.98
CA ILE A 114 -73.07 -77.14 35.06
C ILE A 114 -72.64 -77.63 33.68
N GLN A 115 -71.52 -77.11 33.18
CA GLN A 115 -70.87 -77.60 31.95
C GLN A 115 -69.41 -77.95 32.25
N GLU A 116 -68.89 -78.98 31.58
CA GLU A 116 -67.54 -79.50 31.80
C GLU A 116 -66.73 -79.54 30.51
N LYS A 117 -65.47 -79.09 30.56
CA LYS A 117 -64.54 -79.08 29.43
C LYS A 117 -63.20 -79.64 29.83
N LYS A 118 -62.72 -80.65 29.10
CA LYS A 118 -61.37 -81.21 29.25
C LYS A 118 -60.35 -80.26 28.63
N ILE A 119 -59.28 -79.96 29.36
CA ILE A 119 -58.17 -79.09 28.93
C ILE A 119 -56.86 -79.75 29.36
N ASN A 120 -55.90 -79.86 28.44
CA ASN A 120 -54.52 -80.20 28.80
C ASN A 120 -53.76 -78.90 29.12
N VAL A 121 -53.14 -78.85 30.30
CA VAL A 121 -52.36 -77.70 30.78
C VAL A 121 -50.88 -78.07 30.72
N ASN A 122 -50.09 -77.29 30.00
CA ASN A 122 -48.68 -77.56 29.72
C ASN A 122 -47.76 -76.58 30.47
N GLY A 123 -46.51 -76.98 30.69
CA GLY A 123 -45.45 -76.14 31.27
C GLY A 123 -45.15 -76.44 32.74
N PHE A 124 -45.61 -77.58 33.26
CA PHE A 124 -45.14 -78.11 34.55
C PHE A 124 -43.66 -78.48 34.43
N ARG A 125 -42.97 -78.63 35.57
CA ARG A 125 -41.58 -79.11 35.59
C ARG A 125 -41.53 -80.49 34.94
N VAL A 126 -40.58 -80.69 34.02
CA VAL A 126 -40.28 -82.01 33.46
C VAL A 126 -39.27 -82.76 34.33
N ASN A 127 -39.39 -84.09 34.39
CA ASN A 127 -38.55 -84.95 35.25
C ASN A 127 -37.03 -84.77 35.05
N ASN A 128 -36.59 -84.33 33.86
CA ASN A 128 -35.18 -84.20 33.50
C ASN A 128 -34.70 -82.74 33.42
N GLN A 129 -35.44 -81.75 33.94
CA GLN A 129 -35.08 -80.34 33.80
C GLN A 129 -33.70 -80.02 34.42
N ASP A 130 -33.35 -80.68 35.52
CA ASP A 130 -32.05 -80.49 36.19
C ASP A 130 -30.90 -81.10 35.37
N GLU A 131 -31.12 -82.22 34.68
CA GLU A 131 -30.16 -82.81 33.74
C GLU A 131 -29.98 -81.93 32.49
N ILE A 132 -31.07 -81.37 31.96
CA ILE A 132 -31.05 -80.42 30.83
C ILE A 132 -30.23 -79.17 31.22
N ASN A 133 -30.46 -78.62 32.42
CA ASN A 133 -29.71 -77.47 32.92
C ASN A 133 -28.23 -77.80 33.10
N ALA A 134 -27.90 -78.95 33.70
CA ALA A 134 -26.52 -79.40 33.89
C ALA A 134 -25.79 -79.64 32.55
N LYS A 135 -26.50 -80.15 31.54
CA LYS A 135 -25.96 -80.31 30.18
C LYS A 135 -25.69 -78.96 29.51
N ILE A 136 -26.60 -78.00 29.62
CA ILE A 136 -26.41 -76.64 29.07
C ILE A 136 -25.22 -75.94 29.77
N ASP A 137 -25.09 -76.08 31.08
CA ASP A 137 -23.94 -75.55 31.82
C ASP A 137 -22.63 -76.20 31.38
N LEU A 138 -22.60 -77.53 31.22
CA LEU A 138 -21.42 -78.24 30.73
C LEU A 138 -21.06 -77.81 29.30
N GLU A 139 -22.04 -77.58 28.44
CA GLU A 139 -21.82 -77.02 27.09
C GLU A 139 -21.25 -75.60 27.14
N ILE A 140 -21.79 -74.70 27.96
CA ILE A 140 -21.22 -73.34 28.13
C ILE A 140 -19.80 -73.40 28.71
N GLN A 141 -19.56 -74.29 29.69
CA GLN A 141 -18.27 -74.44 30.34
C GLN A 141 -17.20 -74.94 29.35
N ASN A 142 -17.51 -75.96 28.56
CA ASN A 142 -16.62 -76.48 27.52
C ASN A 142 -16.20 -75.38 26.51
N GLU A 143 -17.15 -74.54 26.07
CA GLU A 143 -16.85 -73.44 25.14
C GLU A 143 -16.05 -72.31 25.79
N LEU A 144 -16.29 -72.00 27.08
CA LEU A 144 -15.44 -71.08 27.84
C LEU A 144 -14.02 -71.62 28.04
N ASP A 145 -13.87 -72.92 28.24
CA ASP A 145 -12.57 -73.55 28.50
C ASP A 145 -11.66 -73.62 27.26
N ILE A 146 -12.23 -73.66 26.06
CA ILE A 146 -11.50 -73.49 24.79
C ILE A 146 -10.86 -72.09 24.72
N ILE A 147 -11.54 -71.04 25.20
CA ILE A 147 -11.10 -69.65 25.09
C ILE A 147 -10.16 -69.31 26.26
N ASN A 148 -8.85 -69.40 26.00
CA ASN A 148 -7.80 -69.13 27.00
C ASN A 148 -7.13 -67.76 26.86
N THR A 149 -7.35 -67.06 25.75
CA THR A 149 -6.86 -65.71 25.49
C THR A 149 -7.91 -64.89 24.75
N LEU A 150 -7.88 -63.57 24.91
CA LEU A 150 -8.66 -62.62 24.12
C LEU A 150 -7.71 -61.75 23.30
N ILE A 151 -8.09 -61.43 22.06
CA ILE A 151 -7.25 -60.67 21.13
C ILE A 151 -7.56 -59.17 21.26
N THR A 152 -6.54 -58.36 21.52
CA THR A 152 -6.63 -56.90 21.52
C THR A 152 -6.75 -56.33 20.10
N LYS A 153 -7.51 -55.24 19.96
CA LYS A 153 -7.58 -54.39 18.75
C LYS A 153 -6.45 -53.35 18.75
N ASN A 154 -6.18 -52.75 17.59
CA ASN A 154 -5.10 -51.77 17.40
C ASN A 154 -5.16 -50.55 18.37
N LEU A 155 -6.34 -50.18 18.89
CA LEU A 155 -6.48 -49.08 19.84
C LEU A 155 -5.93 -49.41 21.25
N ALA A 156 -5.70 -50.68 21.58
CA ALA A 156 -5.19 -51.07 22.90
C ALA A 156 -3.76 -50.56 23.13
N SER A 157 -2.87 -50.66 22.14
CA SER A 157 -1.44 -50.36 22.31
C SER A 157 -1.13 -48.88 22.57
N SER A 158 -2.06 -47.97 22.24
CA SER A 158 -1.98 -46.53 22.57
C SER A 158 -2.74 -46.14 23.84
N THR A 159 -3.55 -47.05 24.41
CA THR A 159 -4.48 -46.77 25.51
C THR A 159 -4.03 -47.43 26.81
N LEU A 160 -4.08 -46.69 27.92
CA LEU A 160 -3.82 -47.26 29.26
C LEU A 160 -4.98 -48.19 29.66
N ALA A 161 -4.66 -49.35 30.26
CA ALA A 161 -5.65 -50.33 30.70
C ALA A 161 -6.72 -49.73 31.62
N SER A 162 -6.36 -48.73 32.44
CA SER A 162 -7.29 -48.02 33.35
C SER A 162 -8.40 -47.23 32.64
N ASN A 163 -8.30 -46.99 31.34
CA ASN A 163 -9.26 -46.20 30.58
C ASN A 163 -10.34 -47.09 29.91
N VAL A 164 -10.24 -48.40 30.07
CA VAL A 164 -11.21 -49.39 29.58
C VAL A 164 -12.26 -49.66 30.66
N ASN A 165 -13.53 -49.69 30.26
CA ASN A 165 -14.69 -49.93 31.11
C ASN A 165 -15.74 -50.79 30.37
N ASP A 166 -16.79 -51.21 31.07
CA ASP A 166 -17.85 -52.08 30.52
C ASP A 166 -18.55 -51.52 29.26
N THR A 167 -18.53 -50.20 29.06
CA THR A 167 -19.18 -49.54 27.90
C THR A 167 -18.29 -49.56 26.65
N ASN A 168 -16.97 -49.48 26.81
CA ASN A 168 -16.01 -49.36 25.69
C ASN A 168 -15.11 -50.58 25.49
N ILE A 169 -15.21 -51.63 26.31
CA ILE A 169 -14.34 -52.83 26.24
C ILE A 169 -14.27 -53.46 24.83
N ASN A 170 -15.39 -53.45 24.10
CA ASN A 170 -15.49 -53.98 22.74
C ASN A 170 -14.72 -53.14 21.69
N ASP A 171 -14.30 -51.91 22.00
CA ASP A 171 -13.46 -51.08 21.11
C ASP A 171 -11.98 -51.49 21.18
N PHE A 172 -11.58 -52.13 22.29
CA PHE A 172 -10.19 -52.52 22.57
C PHE A 172 -9.95 -54.03 22.49
N ILE A 173 -10.99 -54.86 22.62
CA ILE A 173 -10.88 -56.32 22.69
C ILE A 173 -11.90 -56.95 21.74
N ASN A 174 -11.50 -58.01 21.03
CA ASN A 174 -12.41 -58.78 20.19
C ASN A 174 -13.23 -59.75 21.05
N THR A 175 -14.54 -59.56 21.08
CA THR A 175 -15.48 -60.56 21.60
C THR A 175 -15.42 -61.83 20.75
N PRO A 176 -15.27 -63.03 21.35
CA PRO A 176 -15.29 -64.29 20.62
C PRO A 176 -16.59 -64.48 19.84
N VAL A 177 -16.50 -65.10 18.66
CA VAL A 177 -17.67 -65.49 17.86
C VAL A 177 -18.45 -66.59 18.58
N SER A 178 -19.77 -66.68 18.34
CA SER A 178 -20.61 -67.72 18.94
C SER A 178 -20.21 -69.12 18.45
N ILE A 179 -20.09 -70.08 19.36
CA ILE A 179 -19.72 -71.47 19.08
C ILE A 179 -20.79 -72.38 19.67
N ASN A 180 -21.28 -73.37 18.90
CA ASN A 180 -22.26 -74.37 19.35
C ASN A 180 -23.52 -73.80 20.06
N GLY A 181 -23.92 -72.58 19.68
CA GLY A 181 -25.07 -71.86 20.25
C GLY A 181 -24.80 -71.13 21.57
N VAL A 182 -23.55 -71.09 22.04
CA VAL A 182 -23.10 -70.26 23.17
C VAL A 182 -22.71 -68.89 22.64
N VAL A 183 -23.40 -67.85 23.11
CA VAL A 183 -23.12 -66.44 22.79
C VAL A 183 -22.21 -65.84 23.85
N PHE A 184 -21.16 -65.13 23.42
CA PHE A 184 -20.20 -64.50 24.31
C PHE A 184 -20.43 -63.00 24.48
N SER A 185 -20.15 -62.49 25.68
CA SER A 185 -20.02 -61.06 25.97
C SER A 185 -18.83 -60.80 26.90
N LEU A 186 -18.34 -59.56 26.93
CA LEU A 186 -17.19 -59.14 27.72
C LEU A 186 -17.60 -58.11 28.77
N LYS A 187 -16.95 -58.15 29.93
CA LYS A 187 -17.08 -57.16 31.00
C LYS A 187 -15.70 -56.91 31.64
N VAL A 188 -15.41 -55.70 32.11
CA VAL A 188 -14.16 -55.41 32.82
C VAL A 188 -14.20 -56.02 34.22
N GLN A 189 -13.13 -56.72 34.60
CA GLN A 189 -12.96 -57.16 35.99
C GLN A 189 -12.56 -55.94 36.83
N LEU A 190 -13.34 -55.63 37.88
CA LEU A 190 -13.13 -54.48 38.75
C LEU A 190 -11.69 -54.46 39.32
N ASN A 191 -11.04 -53.29 39.29
CA ASN A 191 -9.69 -53.05 39.80
C ASN A 191 -8.57 -53.93 39.20
N SER A 192 -8.78 -54.51 38.02
CA SER A 192 -7.80 -55.39 37.35
C SER A 192 -6.83 -54.68 36.40
N ALA A 193 -7.07 -53.40 36.09
CA ALA A 193 -6.25 -52.62 35.18
C ALA A 193 -4.87 -52.31 35.77
N ASN A 194 -3.82 -52.79 35.11
CA ASN A 194 -2.43 -52.52 35.48
C ASN A 194 -1.72 -51.81 34.33
N ASN A 195 -1.55 -50.49 34.51
CA ASN A 195 -0.88 -49.62 33.55
C ASN A 195 0.65 -49.84 33.50
N THR A 196 1.25 -50.44 34.53
CA THR A 196 2.70 -50.70 34.58
C THR A 196 3.06 -51.94 33.75
N THR A 197 2.17 -52.92 33.66
CA THR A 197 2.37 -54.15 32.84
C THR A 197 1.60 -54.13 31.51
N GLY A 198 0.72 -53.15 31.28
CA GLY A 198 -0.09 -53.08 30.06
C GLY A 198 -1.15 -54.18 30.00
N THR A 199 -1.75 -54.55 31.14
CA THR A 199 -2.71 -55.66 31.27
C THR A 199 -4.04 -55.25 31.89
N LEU A 200 -5.13 -55.89 31.45
CA LEU A 200 -6.48 -55.72 31.95
C LEU A 200 -7.12 -57.08 32.23
N GLY A 201 -7.79 -57.25 33.38
CA GLY A 201 -8.63 -58.43 33.64
C GLY A 201 -10.02 -58.27 33.04
N VAL A 202 -10.49 -59.32 32.38
CA VAL A 202 -11.75 -59.34 31.64
C VAL A 202 -12.56 -60.56 32.04
N VAL A 203 -13.84 -60.34 32.34
CA VAL A 203 -14.83 -61.40 32.55
C VAL A 203 -15.45 -61.72 31.19
N LEU A 204 -15.11 -62.89 30.65
CA LEU A 204 -15.78 -63.48 29.49
C LEU A 204 -17.03 -64.22 29.98
N ILE A 205 -18.19 -63.87 29.46
CA ILE A 205 -19.48 -64.46 29.84
C ILE A 205 -20.02 -65.27 28.66
N GLY A 206 -20.19 -66.57 28.83
CA GLY A 206 -20.82 -67.45 27.84
C GLY A 206 -22.29 -67.69 28.22
N SER A 207 -23.21 -67.60 27.27
CA SER A 207 -24.65 -67.73 27.52
C SER A 207 -25.36 -68.61 26.49
N LYS A 208 -26.23 -69.50 26.94
CA LYS A 208 -27.05 -70.39 26.09
C LYS A 208 -28.38 -70.70 26.77
N SER A 209 -29.49 -70.62 26.04
CA SER A 209 -30.84 -70.95 26.54
C SER A 209 -31.23 -70.28 27.88
N GLY A 210 -30.78 -69.04 28.12
CA GLY A 210 -31.04 -68.29 29.36
C GLY A 210 -30.13 -68.64 30.55
N ARG A 211 -29.23 -69.63 30.40
CA ARG A 211 -28.12 -69.91 31.33
C ARG A 211 -26.90 -69.05 30.95
N SER A 212 -26.08 -68.69 31.94
CA SER A 212 -24.80 -68.01 31.74
C SER A 212 -23.75 -68.50 32.73
N LEU A 213 -22.54 -68.74 32.26
CA LEU A 213 -21.34 -68.95 33.07
C LEU A 213 -20.28 -67.90 32.70
N ASN A 214 -19.23 -67.77 33.51
CA ASN A 214 -18.16 -66.79 33.28
C ASN A 214 -16.76 -67.34 33.55
N LYS A 215 -15.77 -66.74 32.89
CA LYS A 215 -14.34 -67.04 33.00
C LYS A 215 -13.55 -65.73 33.03
N ASN A 216 -12.61 -65.61 33.96
CA ASN A 216 -11.72 -64.45 34.02
C ASN A 216 -10.48 -64.69 33.14
N ILE A 217 -10.13 -63.72 32.30
CA ILE A 217 -9.00 -63.74 31.38
C ILE A 217 -8.20 -62.45 31.54
N ASN A 218 -6.88 -62.56 31.74
CA ASN A 218 -5.99 -61.40 31.70
C ASN A 218 -5.57 -61.12 30.26
N VAL A 219 -5.76 -59.89 29.81
CA VAL A 219 -5.50 -59.44 28.44
C VAL A 219 -4.34 -58.45 28.45
N SER A 220 -3.24 -58.81 27.79
CA SER A 220 -2.06 -57.97 27.59
C SER A 220 -2.11 -57.23 26.24
N GLY A 221 -1.31 -56.17 26.10
CA GLY A 221 -1.23 -55.38 24.87
C GLY A 221 -1.71 -53.94 25.00
N PHE A 222 -2.06 -53.50 26.22
CA PHE A 222 -2.34 -52.11 26.52
C PHE A 222 -1.05 -51.29 26.68
N ARG A 223 -1.14 -49.96 26.52
CA ARG A 223 0.01 -49.06 26.71
C ARG A 223 0.58 -49.21 28.11
N ILE A 224 1.91 -49.36 28.21
CA ILE A 224 2.65 -49.30 29.46
C ILE A 224 2.88 -47.82 29.84
N PHE A 225 2.59 -47.46 31.09
CA PHE A 225 2.93 -46.17 31.67
C PHE A 225 4.40 -46.17 32.13
N ASN A 226 5.24 -45.38 31.47
CA ASN A 226 6.63 -45.18 31.87
C ASN A 226 6.77 -43.92 32.73
N GLU A 227 7.01 -44.09 34.03
CA GLU A 227 7.17 -42.97 34.98
C GLU A 227 8.36 -42.07 34.62
N VAL A 228 9.44 -42.63 34.07
CA VAL A 228 10.61 -41.86 33.61
C VAL A 228 10.22 -40.90 32.49
N GLU A 229 9.49 -41.38 31.49
CA GLU A 229 9.00 -40.55 30.37
C GLU A 229 8.09 -39.41 30.86
N ALA A 230 7.23 -39.67 31.85
CA ALA A 230 6.36 -38.66 32.45
C ALA A 230 7.14 -37.58 33.20
N VAL A 231 8.17 -37.95 33.96
CA VAL A 231 9.05 -37.00 34.67
C VAL A 231 9.92 -36.21 33.69
N GLU A 232 10.46 -36.85 32.66
CA GLU A 232 11.28 -36.18 31.64
C GLU A 232 10.47 -35.12 30.87
N ASN A 233 9.25 -35.44 30.45
CA ASN A 233 8.36 -34.49 29.78
C ASN A 233 7.98 -33.30 30.69
N LEU A 234 7.76 -33.54 32.00
CA LEU A 234 7.52 -32.48 32.98
C LEU A 234 8.73 -31.54 33.13
N LEU A 235 9.94 -32.07 33.22
CA LEU A 235 11.15 -31.26 33.33
C LEU A 235 11.43 -30.46 32.05
N LEU A 236 11.12 -31.03 30.87
CA LEU A 236 11.22 -30.33 29.60
C LEU A 236 10.20 -29.20 29.45
N ASP A 237 8.93 -29.38 29.90
CA ASP A 237 7.94 -28.29 29.95
C ASP A 237 8.40 -27.14 30.84
N ILE A 238 8.85 -27.46 32.06
CA ILE A 238 9.34 -26.49 33.05
C ILE A 238 10.51 -25.68 32.50
N LEU A 239 11.49 -26.31 31.86
CA LEU A 239 12.59 -25.63 31.19
C LEU A 239 12.15 -24.89 29.91
N GLY A 240 11.12 -25.39 29.21
CA GLY A 240 10.50 -24.75 28.05
C GLY A 240 9.90 -23.39 28.38
N ARG A 241 9.16 -23.31 29.50
CA ARG A 241 8.49 -22.10 30.01
C ARG A 241 9.45 -20.95 30.39
N ILE A 242 10.71 -21.26 30.69
CA ILE A 242 11.72 -20.25 31.07
C ILE A 242 12.49 -19.80 29.82
N SER A 243 12.22 -18.60 29.32
CA SER A 243 12.86 -18.05 28.12
C SER A 243 14.14 -17.25 28.38
N THR A 244 14.32 -16.70 29.59
CA THR A 244 15.48 -15.89 29.97
C THR A 244 15.90 -16.12 31.43
N ILE A 245 17.12 -15.70 31.77
CA ILE A 245 17.61 -15.53 33.14
C ILE A 245 18.02 -14.07 33.30
N SER A 246 17.58 -13.43 34.37
CA SER A 246 17.86 -12.01 34.64
C SER A 246 19.09 -11.83 35.53
N THR A 247 19.82 -10.73 35.34
CA THR A 247 20.92 -10.31 36.22
C THR A 247 20.43 -9.48 37.41
N THR A 248 21.19 -9.46 38.50
CA THR A 248 21.04 -8.49 39.60
C THR A 248 21.76 -7.18 39.27
N THR A 249 21.58 -6.14 40.09
CA THR A 249 22.33 -4.87 39.95
C THR A 249 23.85 -5.04 40.15
N LEU A 250 24.27 -6.03 40.94
CA LEU A 250 25.68 -6.35 41.22
C LEU A 250 26.42 -6.95 40.00
N ALA A 251 25.71 -7.49 39.01
CA ALA A 251 26.33 -7.99 37.78
C ALA A 251 27.12 -6.90 37.04
N LYS A 252 26.64 -5.64 37.09
CA LYS A 252 27.27 -4.47 36.45
C LYS A 252 28.61 -4.04 37.06
N THR A 253 29.06 -4.65 38.16
CA THR A 253 30.32 -4.30 38.82
C THR A 253 31.37 -5.42 38.74
N VAL A 254 31.10 -6.49 37.97
CA VAL A 254 31.95 -7.69 37.90
C VAL A 254 32.03 -8.23 36.47
N LEU A 255 33.19 -8.78 36.10
CA LEU A 255 33.37 -9.46 34.82
C LEU A 255 32.70 -10.85 34.83
N PRO A 256 32.14 -11.33 33.70
CA PRO A 256 31.69 -12.71 33.54
C PRO A 256 32.70 -13.77 34.01
N SER A 257 33.99 -13.59 33.73
CA SER A 257 35.08 -14.49 34.14
C SER A 257 35.25 -14.64 35.67
N SER A 258 34.81 -13.65 36.44
CA SER A 258 34.85 -13.67 37.91
C SER A 258 33.62 -14.34 38.55
N VAL A 259 32.66 -14.77 37.73
CA VAL A 259 31.49 -15.53 38.20
C VAL A 259 31.83 -17.02 38.28
N THR A 260 31.62 -17.57 39.47
CA THR A 260 31.94 -18.94 39.86
C THR A 260 30.66 -19.68 40.30
N PRO A 261 30.65 -21.03 40.32
CA PRO A 261 29.53 -21.80 40.86
C PRO A 261 29.13 -21.44 42.30
N GLN A 262 30.05 -20.84 43.08
CA GLN A 262 29.84 -20.42 44.46
C GLN A 262 29.16 -19.05 44.58
N ASN A 263 29.38 -18.13 43.64
CA ASN A 263 28.87 -16.76 43.70
C ASN A 263 27.77 -16.44 42.66
N ILE A 264 27.47 -17.35 41.72
CA ILE A 264 26.50 -17.14 40.62
C ILE A 264 25.14 -16.57 41.07
N ASN A 265 24.62 -17.01 42.22
CA ASN A 265 23.33 -16.56 42.77
C ASN A 265 23.36 -15.13 43.36
N GLN A 266 24.53 -14.49 43.47
CA GLN A 266 24.65 -13.07 43.81
C GLN A 266 24.39 -12.17 42.59
N TYR A 267 24.65 -12.69 41.39
CA TYR A 267 24.62 -11.95 40.12
C TYR A 267 23.46 -12.33 39.22
N LEU A 268 22.87 -13.52 39.40
CA LEU A 268 21.75 -14.03 38.62
C LEU A 268 20.52 -14.29 39.49
N ILE A 269 19.35 -14.02 38.93
CA ILE A 269 18.05 -14.27 39.55
C ILE A 269 17.55 -15.64 39.07
N LEU A 270 17.33 -16.56 40.01
CA LEU A 270 16.68 -17.84 39.70
C LEU A 270 15.24 -17.59 39.24
N PRO A 271 14.80 -18.13 38.08
CA PRO A 271 13.45 -17.89 37.57
C PRO A 271 12.36 -18.36 38.55
N SER A 272 11.47 -17.45 38.93
CA SER A 272 10.31 -17.76 39.77
C SER A 272 9.14 -18.23 38.91
N ILE A 273 8.84 -19.51 38.97
CA ILE A 273 7.69 -20.15 38.33
C ILE A 273 7.02 -21.12 39.31
N ASP A 274 5.72 -21.37 39.11
CA ASP A 274 5.02 -22.42 39.86
C ASP A 274 5.58 -23.79 39.48
N LEU A 275 6.38 -24.36 40.39
CA LEU A 275 6.99 -25.67 40.27
C LEU A 275 6.03 -26.76 40.76
N ALA A 276 5.92 -27.84 39.98
CA ALA A 276 5.25 -29.04 40.45
C ALA A 276 6.01 -29.67 41.63
N THR A 277 5.27 -30.25 42.59
CA THR A 277 5.82 -30.83 43.83
C THR A 277 7.00 -31.77 43.55
N GLY A 278 8.14 -31.49 44.19
CA GLY A 278 9.35 -32.29 44.07
C GLY A 278 10.28 -31.94 42.89
N VAL A 279 9.97 -30.91 42.10
CA VAL A 279 10.93 -30.34 41.14
C VAL A 279 11.81 -29.30 41.82
N THR A 280 13.12 -29.34 41.57
CA THR A 280 14.06 -28.29 41.98
C THR A 280 14.73 -27.64 40.78
N LEU A 281 15.02 -26.34 40.88
CA LEU A 281 15.80 -25.58 39.89
C LEU A 281 17.13 -25.14 40.48
N ARG A 282 18.20 -25.21 39.68
CA ARG A 282 19.54 -24.74 40.05
C ARG A 282 20.24 -24.04 38.89
N LEU A 283 21.00 -22.98 39.18
CA LEU A 283 21.92 -22.37 38.23
C LEU A 283 23.35 -22.92 38.41
N ARG A 284 24.03 -23.17 37.29
CA ARG A 284 25.47 -23.48 37.22
C ARG A 284 26.10 -22.64 36.11
N VAL A 285 27.37 -22.26 36.28
CA VAL A 285 28.15 -21.60 35.21
C VAL A 285 28.27 -22.59 34.03
N GLY A 286 28.18 -22.11 32.79
CA GLY A 286 28.36 -22.89 31.57
C GLY A 286 29.78 -23.46 31.43
N GLN A 287 30.17 -23.82 30.19
CA GLN A 287 31.53 -24.34 29.97
C GLN A 287 32.58 -23.35 30.45
N ILE A 288 33.49 -23.83 31.30
CA ILE A 288 34.62 -23.04 31.81
C ILE A 288 35.43 -22.56 30.60
N ASN A 289 35.76 -21.27 30.56
CA ASN A 289 36.41 -20.54 29.45
C ASN A 289 35.49 -20.11 28.29
N SER A 290 34.16 -20.19 28.43
CA SER A 290 33.21 -19.58 27.48
C SER A 290 32.61 -18.24 27.95
N GLN A 291 33.04 -17.75 29.11
CA GLN A 291 32.75 -16.39 29.58
C GLN A 291 33.34 -15.33 28.64
N ASN A 292 32.56 -14.29 28.32
CA ASN A 292 32.97 -13.25 27.38
C ASN A 292 32.97 -11.87 28.07
N ASP A 293 34.12 -11.53 28.65
CA ASP A 293 34.36 -10.25 29.32
C ASP A 293 34.37 -9.05 28.36
N PHE A 294 34.60 -9.27 27.05
CA PHE A 294 34.53 -8.20 26.06
C PHE A 294 33.08 -7.75 25.81
N ASN A 295 32.14 -8.70 25.78
CA ASN A 295 30.72 -8.46 25.53
C ASN A 295 29.84 -8.41 26.80
N GLY A 296 30.38 -8.66 28.00
CA GLY A 296 29.62 -8.67 29.25
C GLY A 296 28.62 -9.82 29.35
N THR A 297 28.97 -10.99 28.78
CA THR A 297 28.08 -12.16 28.66
C THR A 297 28.62 -13.38 29.38
N LEU A 298 27.78 -14.00 30.22
CA LEU A 298 28.04 -15.23 30.94
C LEU A 298 27.16 -16.37 30.38
N PRO A 299 27.73 -17.49 29.90
CA PRO A 299 26.97 -18.70 29.63
C PRO A 299 26.58 -19.40 30.94
N VAL A 300 25.32 -19.83 31.03
CA VAL A 300 24.68 -20.35 32.25
C VAL A 300 23.87 -21.59 31.91
N VAL A 301 23.97 -22.62 32.74
CA VAL A 301 23.10 -23.81 32.71
C VAL A 301 22.02 -23.65 33.78
N LEU A 302 20.76 -23.78 33.37
CA LEU A 302 19.64 -24.02 34.28
C LEU A 302 19.36 -25.52 34.32
N GLU A 303 19.49 -26.10 35.50
CA GLU A 303 19.21 -27.51 35.77
C GLU A 303 17.82 -27.61 36.43
N ALA A 304 16.97 -28.48 35.89
CA ALA A 304 15.72 -28.89 36.51
C ALA A 304 15.81 -30.38 36.86
N SER A 305 15.51 -30.74 38.11
CA SER A 305 15.59 -32.15 38.54
C SER A 305 14.42 -32.58 39.43
N ARG A 306 14.07 -33.87 39.33
CA ARG A 306 13.07 -34.58 40.14
C ARG A 306 13.40 -36.07 40.13
N ASN A 307 13.30 -36.75 41.28
CA ASN A 307 13.49 -38.20 41.41
C ASN A 307 14.80 -38.72 40.73
N ASN A 308 15.92 -38.03 40.92
CA ASN A 308 17.24 -38.29 40.29
C ASN A 308 17.30 -38.12 38.75
N ILE A 309 16.19 -37.77 38.08
CA ILE A 309 16.18 -37.37 36.67
C ILE A 309 16.50 -35.87 36.61
N THR A 310 17.46 -35.50 35.76
CA THR A 310 17.85 -34.11 35.52
C THR A 310 17.71 -33.78 34.03
N ARG A 311 17.30 -32.55 33.74
CA ARG A 311 17.37 -31.92 32.42
C ARG A 311 17.99 -30.54 32.55
N GLU A 312 18.64 -30.09 31.48
CA GLU A 312 19.43 -28.87 31.45
C GLU A 312 18.98 -27.96 30.29
N LYS A 313 19.07 -26.64 30.48
CA LYS A 313 18.88 -25.64 29.42
C LYS A 313 19.97 -24.58 29.51
N ASN A 314 20.62 -24.32 28.38
CA ASN A 314 21.68 -23.32 28.28
C ASN A 314 21.11 -21.94 27.96
N PHE A 315 21.68 -20.92 28.61
CA PHE A 315 21.38 -19.50 28.41
C PHE A 315 22.68 -18.73 28.21
N ALA A 316 22.64 -17.68 27.39
CA ALA A 316 23.66 -16.64 27.36
C ALA A 316 23.10 -15.41 28.07
N VAL A 317 23.63 -15.08 29.25
CA VAL A 317 23.13 -13.99 30.09
C VAL A 317 24.04 -12.78 29.95
N SER A 318 23.51 -11.70 29.37
CA SER A 318 24.18 -10.41 29.23
C SER A 318 23.81 -9.44 30.37
N GLY A 319 24.58 -8.36 30.51
CA GLY A 319 24.35 -7.33 31.54
C GLY A 319 25.39 -7.33 32.67
N PHE A 320 26.46 -8.11 32.52
CA PHE A 320 27.67 -7.99 33.33
C PHE A 320 28.55 -6.82 32.88
N ALA A 321 29.50 -6.40 33.71
CA ALA A 321 30.49 -5.40 33.30
C ALA A 321 31.34 -5.94 32.14
N THR A 322 31.64 -5.08 31.16
CA THR A 322 32.65 -5.35 30.15
C THR A 322 34.05 -4.98 30.64
N LEU A 323 35.08 -5.61 30.07
CA LEU A 323 36.48 -5.26 30.30
C LEU A 323 36.75 -3.78 30.00
N SER A 324 36.12 -3.23 28.95
CA SER A 324 36.20 -1.81 28.59
C SER A 324 35.66 -0.92 29.71
N GLU A 325 34.47 -1.20 30.24
CA GLU A 325 33.88 -0.40 31.33
C GLU A 325 34.75 -0.40 32.59
N ILE A 326 35.31 -1.56 32.99
CA ILE A 326 36.20 -1.62 34.16
C ILE A 326 37.51 -0.86 33.92
N VAL A 327 38.15 -1.04 32.75
CA VAL A 327 39.38 -0.30 32.41
C VAL A 327 39.12 1.20 32.36
N ASN A 328 37.96 1.62 31.83
CA ASN A 328 37.59 3.03 31.77
C ASN A 328 37.37 3.63 33.18
N GLU A 329 36.70 2.90 34.08
CA GLU A 329 36.50 3.33 35.47
C GLU A 329 37.81 3.38 36.27
N VAL A 330 38.73 2.43 36.08
CA VAL A 330 40.08 2.50 36.66
C VAL A 330 40.82 3.73 36.14
N THR A 331 40.81 3.96 34.81
CA THR A 331 41.47 5.11 34.19
C THR A 331 40.87 6.44 34.68
N ARG A 332 39.54 6.54 34.88
CA ARG A 332 38.90 7.71 35.50
C ARG A 332 39.43 7.99 36.90
N ARG A 333 39.57 6.96 37.75
CA ARG A 333 40.14 7.13 39.11
C ARG A 333 41.60 7.56 39.08
N GLU A 334 42.39 7.03 38.15
CA GLU A 334 43.79 7.47 37.95
C GLU A 334 43.85 8.94 37.54
N ILE A 335 43.05 9.38 36.56
CA ILE A 335 42.97 10.79 36.14
C ILE A 335 42.49 11.68 37.31
N GLN A 336 41.46 11.27 38.05
CA GLN A 336 40.97 11.99 39.23
C GLN A 336 42.06 12.12 40.31
N THR A 337 42.83 11.06 40.56
CA THR A 337 43.95 11.07 41.52
C THR A 337 45.04 12.06 41.11
N GLU A 338 45.33 12.20 39.82
CA GLU A 338 46.28 13.22 39.33
C GLU A 338 45.68 14.64 39.37
N LEU A 339 44.39 14.83 39.07
CA LEU A 339 43.70 16.11 39.22
C LEU A 339 43.61 16.56 40.69
N ASP A 340 43.55 15.63 41.63
CA ASP A 340 43.48 15.93 43.07
C ASP A 340 44.80 16.39 43.68
N LYS A 341 45.93 16.05 43.04
CA LYS A 341 47.23 16.65 43.36
C LYS A 341 47.32 18.13 42.95
N ILE A 342 46.51 18.58 41.99
CA ILE A 342 46.46 19.99 41.59
C ILE A 342 45.56 20.76 42.57
N THR A 343 46.18 21.63 43.36
CA THR A 343 45.52 22.45 44.40
C THR A 343 45.19 23.87 43.94
N GLY A 344 45.80 24.34 42.86
CA GLY A 344 45.53 25.66 42.26
C GLY A 344 46.13 25.78 40.85
N ILE A 345 45.76 26.86 40.15
CA ILE A 345 46.30 27.22 38.82
C ILE A 345 47.07 28.53 38.95
N SER A 346 48.32 28.56 38.48
CA SER A 346 49.19 29.73 38.55
C SER A 346 48.87 30.76 37.48
N LEU A 347 49.00 32.05 37.82
CA LEU A 347 48.97 33.15 36.87
C LEU A 347 50.30 33.30 36.11
N THR A 348 50.25 33.80 34.88
CA THR A 348 51.42 34.39 34.21
C THR A 348 51.54 35.88 34.55
N PRO A 349 52.69 36.53 34.30
CA PRO A 349 52.83 37.97 34.51
C PRO A 349 51.84 38.85 33.73
N ALA A 350 51.30 38.38 32.60
CA ALA A 350 50.36 39.13 31.78
C ALA A 350 48.96 39.28 32.44
N ALA A 351 48.61 38.37 33.35
CA ALA A 351 47.30 38.38 34.01
C ALA A 351 47.09 39.61 34.90
N ALA A 352 48.14 40.13 35.53
CA ALA A 352 48.07 41.29 36.43
C ALA A 352 47.60 42.59 35.73
N SER A 353 47.72 42.67 34.40
CA SER A 353 47.23 43.78 33.58
C SER A 353 45.88 43.52 32.90
N ALA A 354 45.42 42.26 32.87
CA ALA A 354 44.23 41.82 32.17
C ALA A 354 43.01 41.80 33.08
N LEU A 355 41.83 42.18 32.58
CA LEU A 355 40.56 41.84 33.24
C LEU A 355 40.26 40.34 33.08
N PRO A 356 39.58 39.69 34.04
CA PRO A 356 39.04 38.34 33.86
C PRO A 356 38.24 38.18 32.56
N SER A 357 37.40 39.15 32.20
CA SER A 357 36.52 39.11 31.01
C SER A 357 37.21 39.07 29.65
N ILE A 358 38.51 39.41 29.55
CA ILE A 358 39.25 39.28 28.29
C ILE A 358 39.89 37.90 28.10
N VAL A 359 39.79 37.02 29.11
CA VAL A 359 40.32 35.65 29.07
C VAL A 359 39.28 34.71 28.45
N ASN A 360 39.66 33.95 27.43
CA ASN A 360 38.81 32.99 26.74
C ASN A 360 39.62 31.75 26.33
N ASN A 361 38.95 30.71 25.83
CA ASN A 361 39.60 29.44 25.44
C ASN A 361 40.77 29.58 24.43
N ALA A 362 40.82 30.63 23.62
CA ALA A 362 41.89 30.83 22.65
C ALA A 362 43.13 31.52 23.25
N ASN A 363 42.98 32.26 24.35
CA ASN A 363 44.08 33.02 24.98
C ASN A 363 44.36 32.64 26.45
N ILE A 364 43.61 31.70 27.04
CA ILE A 364 43.72 31.31 28.46
C ILE A 364 45.15 30.97 28.90
N THR A 365 45.94 30.30 28.03
CA THR A 365 47.35 29.94 28.31
C THR A 365 48.33 31.12 28.27
N GLN A 366 47.91 32.28 27.77
CA GLN A 366 48.69 33.52 27.88
C GLN A 366 48.63 34.10 29.30
N TYR A 367 47.57 33.80 30.06
CA TYR A 367 47.28 34.36 31.38
C TYR A 367 47.36 33.35 32.52
N LEU A 368 47.14 32.06 32.23
CA LEU A 368 47.19 30.96 33.20
C LEU A 368 48.16 29.88 32.75
N GLN A 369 48.92 29.34 33.70
CA GLN A 369 49.84 28.24 33.46
C GLN A 369 49.11 26.89 33.56
N THR A 370 49.01 26.16 32.46
CA THR A 370 48.54 24.77 32.47
C THR A 370 49.53 23.90 33.26
N PRO A 371 49.05 23.07 34.22
CA PRO A 371 49.88 22.08 34.90
C PRO A 371 50.62 21.15 33.95
N ALA A 372 51.85 20.75 34.30
CA ALA A 372 52.63 19.80 33.53
C ALA A 372 51.97 18.40 33.53
N THR A 373 52.23 17.63 32.48
CA THR A 373 51.79 16.23 32.36
C THR A 373 52.29 15.38 33.53
N SER A 374 51.42 14.54 34.10
CA SER A 374 51.75 13.65 35.22
C SER A 374 51.21 12.24 34.94
N ASN A 375 52.04 11.20 35.09
CA ASN A 375 51.65 9.80 34.93
C ASN A 375 50.83 9.48 33.65
N GLY A 376 51.18 10.14 32.53
CA GLY A 376 50.50 9.98 31.24
C GLY A 376 49.14 10.70 31.14
N VAL A 377 48.73 11.45 32.15
CA VAL A 377 47.58 12.37 32.09
C VAL A 377 48.03 13.70 31.49
N ILE A 378 47.32 14.14 30.46
CA ILE A 378 47.49 15.43 29.80
C ILE A 378 46.43 16.38 30.32
N PHE A 379 46.86 17.55 30.79
CA PHE A 379 45.95 18.58 31.30
C PHE A 379 45.70 19.66 30.24
N SER A 380 44.47 20.15 30.17
CA SER A 380 44.08 21.33 29.41
C SER A 380 43.23 22.27 30.27
N LEU A 381 43.32 23.57 30.01
CA LEU A 381 42.52 24.61 30.66
C LEU A 381 41.46 25.14 29.71
N GLN A 382 40.26 25.38 30.24
CA GLN A 382 39.16 26.03 29.52
C GLN A 382 38.38 26.98 30.45
N THR A 383 37.95 28.12 29.91
CA THR A 383 36.87 28.93 30.47
C THR A 383 35.54 28.23 30.20
N LYS A 384 34.74 28.00 31.25
CA LYS A 384 33.38 27.44 31.11
C LYS A 384 32.47 28.51 30.47
N ASN A 385 31.57 28.15 29.58
CA ASN A 385 30.65 29.11 28.91
C ASN A 385 29.21 28.95 29.45
N PRO A 386 28.52 30.00 29.95
CA PRO A 386 29.03 31.35 30.19
C PRO A 386 30.03 31.39 31.34
N SER A 387 31.11 32.15 31.15
CA SER A 387 32.15 32.27 32.17
C SER A 387 31.71 33.23 33.24
N ILE A 388 31.83 32.81 34.50
CA ILE A 388 31.69 33.71 35.64
C ILE A 388 33.01 34.47 35.76
N PHE A 389 33.11 35.55 34.97
CA PHE A 389 34.14 36.56 35.10
C PHE A 389 33.71 37.55 36.18
N ASN A 390 34.59 37.81 37.16
CA ASN A 390 34.36 38.83 38.16
C ASN A 390 35.43 39.92 38.04
N ASP A 391 35.19 40.84 37.11
CA ASP A 391 36.04 42.01 36.86
C ASP A 391 36.02 43.03 38.03
N ALA A 392 35.10 42.91 38.99
CA ALA A 392 35.12 43.74 40.19
C ALA A 392 36.18 43.25 41.19
N ASP A 393 36.31 41.92 41.35
CA ASP A 393 37.23 41.30 42.31
C ASP A 393 38.52 40.72 41.68
N GLY A 394 38.71 40.85 40.36
CA GLY A 394 39.89 40.34 39.65
C GLY A 394 39.99 38.81 39.65
N GLN A 395 38.84 38.14 39.50
CA GLN A 395 38.71 36.68 39.65
C GLN A 395 38.07 36.02 38.42
N ILE A 396 38.56 34.83 38.06
CA ILE A 396 38.02 33.98 36.99
C ILE A 396 37.77 32.54 37.49
N SER A 397 36.72 31.89 36.97
CA SER A 397 36.48 30.45 37.14
C SER A 397 36.91 29.68 35.89
N VAL A 398 37.78 28.69 36.05
CA VAL A 398 38.32 27.87 34.94
C VAL A 398 38.20 26.38 35.25
N THR A 399 37.99 25.57 34.22
CA THR A 399 37.99 24.11 34.33
C THR A 399 39.31 23.57 33.82
N LEU A 400 39.97 22.75 34.65
CA LEU A 400 41.09 21.90 34.29
C LEU A 400 40.55 20.53 33.90
N THR A 401 40.80 20.11 32.66
CA THR A 401 40.41 18.79 32.16
C THR A 401 41.66 17.91 32.09
N GLY A 402 41.69 16.84 32.86
CA GLY A 402 42.72 15.80 32.77
C GLY A 402 42.27 14.72 31.79
N THR A 403 43.13 14.34 30.84
CA THR A 403 42.82 13.36 29.79
C THR A 403 43.89 12.28 29.70
N ARG A 404 43.48 11.01 29.65
CA ARG A 404 44.36 9.86 29.35
C ARG A 404 43.56 8.81 28.58
N SER A 405 44.14 8.24 27.53
CA SER A 405 43.51 7.19 26.70
C SER A 405 42.08 7.54 26.23
N ASN A 406 41.86 8.79 25.79
CA ASN A 406 40.56 9.35 25.37
C ASN A 406 39.47 9.43 26.46
N ILE A 407 39.83 9.21 27.72
CA ILE A 407 38.96 9.45 28.87
C ILE A 407 39.35 10.80 29.48
N SER A 408 38.36 11.62 29.80
CA SER A 408 38.56 12.94 30.42
C SER A 408 37.80 13.03 31.74
N VAL A 409 38.38 13.72 32.71
CA VAL A 409 37.76 14.10 34.00
C VAL A 409 38.05 15.59 34.23
N GLU A 410 37.14 16.30 34.90
CA GLU A 410 37.18 17.76 35.03
C GLU A 410 37.23 18.21 36.49
N LYS A 411 37.99 19.26 36.76
CA LYS A 411 38.07 19.93 38.07
C LYS A 411 38.04 21.44 37.88
N THR A 412 37.13 22.15 38.55
CA THR A 412 37.01 23.60 38.45
C THR A 412 37.84 24.30 39.52
N PHE A 413 38.55 25.36 39.13
CA PHE A 413 39.35 26.22 39.97
C PHE A 413 38.85 27.66 39.88
N SER A 414 38.96 28.40 40.98
CA SER A 414 38.79 29.85 40.98
C SER A 414 40.15 30.51 41.17
N VAL A 415 40.52 31.40 40.25
CA VAL A 415 41.85 32.04 40.20
C VAL A 415 41.68 33.53 40.41
N GLN A 416 42.40 34.09 41.36
CA GLN A 416 42.41 35.52 41.72
C GLN A 416 43.76 36.15 41.36
N GLY A 417 43.77 37.47 41.16
CA GLY A 417 44.98 38.26 40.86
C GLY A 417 45.03 38.83 39.44
N PHE A 418 43.90 38.80 38.73
CA PHE A 418 43.71 39.63 37.53
C PHE A 418 43.48 41.09 37.92
N ASN A 419 43.61 42.00 36.96
CA ASN A 419 43.25 43.40 37.13
C ASN A 419 41.73 43.55 37.39
N ASN A 420 41.31 44.67 37.97
CA ASN A 420 39.91 44.95 38.27
C ASN A 420 39.42 46.30 37.77
N ASN A 421 38.10 46.46 37.68
CA ASN A 421 37.43 47.64 37.14
C ASN A 421 37.70 48.93 37.94
N ALA A 422 38.17 48.84 39.18
CA ALA A 422 38.51 50.01 40.00
C ALA A 422 39.77 50.75 39.49
N ASN A 423 40.61 50.10 38.69
CA ASN A 423 41.92 50.62 38.25
C ASN A 423 41.97 51.04 36.77
N ILE A 424 40.84 51.05 36.05
CA ILE A 424 40.79 51.37 34.62
C ILE A 424 40.36 52.83 34.40
N THR A 425 41.22 53.60 33.72
CA THR A 425 40.92 54.98 33.35
C THR A 425 40.03 55.08 32.12
N ASN A 426 39.25 56.16 31.99
CA ASN A 426 38.47 56.46 30.79
C ASN A 426 39.32 56.47 29.50
N ALA A 427 40.60 56.85 29.59
CA ALA A 427 41.52 56.83 28.46
C ALA A 427 41.81 55.40 27.97
N GLN A 428 41.95 54.43 28.88
CA GLN A 428 42.11 53.01 28.53
C GLN A 428 40.82 52.44 27.93
N ILE A 429 39.65 52.80 28.46
CA ILE A 429 38.35 52.39 27.88
C ILE A 429 38.18 52.91 26.45
N THR A 430 38.52 54.18 26.20
CA THR A 430 38.49 54.74 24.84
C THR A 430 39.51 54.09 23.91
N ALA A 431 40.70 53.73 24.42
CA ALA A 431 41.70 52.99 23.63
C ALA A 431 41.22 51.58 23.26
N ASP A 432 40.58 50.86 24.18
CA ASP A 432 39.93 49.56 23.92
C ASP A 432 38.84 49.69 22.84
N ILE A 433 37.89 50.63 23.02
CA ILE A 433 36.80 50.86 22.05
C ILE A 433 37.38 51.16 20.66
N ASN A 434 38.39 52.02 20.57
CA ASN A 434 39.02 52.36 19.29
C ASN A 434 39.78 51.19 18.65
N LYS A 435 40.38 50.30 19.45
CA LYS A 435 41.03 49.08 18.96
C LYS A 435 40.01 48.10 18.38
N GLU A 436 38.89 47.88 19.05
CA GLU A 436 37.81 47.02 18.53
C GLU A 436 37.16 47.62 17.27
N LEU A 437 36.87 48.93 17.27
CA LEU A 437 36.40 49.66 16.08
C LEU A 437 37.39 49.58 14.91
N ALA A 438 38.70 49.63 15.16
CA ALA A 438 39.71 49.48 14.12
C ALA A 438 39.66 48.09 13.45
N GLY A 439 39.46 47.03 14.24
CA GLY A 439 39.35 45.65 13.75
C GLY A 439 38.15 45.39 12.83
N ILE A 440 37.04 46.12 13.02
CA ILE A 440 35.84 45.96 12.18
C ILE A 440 35.99 46.75 10.88
N VAL A 441 36.55 46.11 9.86
CA VAL A 441 36.84 46.72 8.54
C VAL A 441 35.61 46.84 7.63
N SER A 442 34.59 46.01 7.83
CA SER A 442 33.35 46.01 7.05
C SER A 442 32.17 45.45 7.87
N ILE A 443 30.95 45.69 7.39
CA ILE A 443 29.72 45.16 7.98
C ILE A 443 29.06 44.25 6.95
N ALA A 444 28.75 43.02 7.36
CA ALA A 444 28.10 42.04 6.50
C ALA A 444 26.61 42.36 6.33
N THR A 445 26.13 42.31 5.08
CA THR A 445 24.71 42.35 4.76
C THR A 445 24.03 41.01 5.06
N LYS A 446 22.73 41.07 5.35
CA LYS A 446 21.82 39.93 5.42
C LYS A 446 21.19 39.68 4.05
N PRO A 447 20.67 38.47 3.75
CA PRO A 447 20.05 38.17 2.45
C PRO A 447 18.96 39.17 2.03
N ALA A 448 18.18 39.69 2.99
CA ALA A 448 17.12 40.68 2.76
C ALA A 448 17.64 42.01 2.16
N ALA A 449 18.89 42.41 2.41
CA ALA A 449 19.47 43.64 1.87
C ALA A 449 19.43 43.69 0.35
N SER A 450 19.66 42.54 -0.31
CA SER A 450 19.64 42.41 -1.78
C SER A 450 18.27 42.70 -2.42
N SER A 451 17.21 42.79 -1.61
CA SER A 451 15.82 43.02 -2.02
C SER A 451 15.27 44.41 -1.69
N VAL A 452 16.05 45.27 -1.02
CA VAL A 452 15.63 46.63 -0.61
C VAL A 452 16.57 47.69 -1.18
N LEU A 453 16.03 48.86 -1.54
CA LEU A 453 16.85 50.01 -1.92
C LEU A 453 17.53 50.62 -0.67
N PRO A 454 18.79 51.09 -0.78
CA PRO A 454 19.47 51.84 0.27
C PRO A 454 18.60 52.93 0.92
N SER A 455 17.92 53.74 0.11
CA SER A 455 17.05 54.84 0.54
C SER A 455 15.80 54.46 1.34
N LEU A 456 15.45 53.16 1.43
CA LEU A 456 14.33 52.65 2.24
C LEU A 456 14.80 52.08 3.60
N VAL A 457 16.11 52.05 3.85
CA VAL A 457 16.67 51.69 5.15
C VAL A 457 16.59 52.89 6.10
N ASN A 458 16.14 52.64 7.33
CA ASN A 458 15.99 53.61 8.41
C ASN A 458 16.54 53.03 9.73
N ASN A 459 16.66 53.84 10.78
CA ASN A 459 17.20 53.38 12.08
C ASN A 459 16.34 52.33 12.81
N GLN A 460 15.09 52.10 12.39
CA GLN A 460 14.22 51.06 12.97
C GLN A 460 14.45 49.70 12.30
N ASN A 461 14.69 49.67 10.97
CA ASN A 461 14.83 48.43 10.18
C ASN A 461 16.28 48.11 9.76
N ILE A 462 17.27 48.96 10.05
CA ILE A 462 18.69 48.72 9.70
C ILE A 462 19.22 47.34 10.11
N ASN A 463 18.79 46.84 11.27
CA ASN A 463 19.17 45.53 11.80
C ASN A 463 18.46 44.34 11.10
N GLU A 464 17.45 44.57 10.25
CA GLU A 464 16.86 43.55 9.38
C GLU A 464 17.76 43.24 8.18
N TYR A 465 18.53 44.24 7.73
CA TYR A 465 19.36 44.17 6.53
C TYR A 465 20.86 44.03 6.82
N LEU A 466 21.33 44.46 7.99
CA LEU A 466 22.74 44.41 8.39
C LEU A 466 22.96 43.52 9.61
N ASN A 467 24.14 42.91 9.70
CA ASN A 467 24.60 42.22 10.91
C ASN A 467 25.27 43.23 11.85
N VAL A 468 24.71 43.41 13.03
CA VAL A 468 25.41 44.08 14.14
C VAL A 468 26.59 43.19 14.55
N PRO A 469 27.82 43.72 14.67
CA PRO A 469 28.94 42.96 15.21
C PRO A 469 28.64 42.44 16.62
N ASN A 470 29.06 41.21 16.92
CA ASN A 470 28.94 40.64 18.26
C ASN A 470 29.78 41.45 19.26
N GLU A 471 29.36 41.47 20.53
CA GLU A 471 30.15 42.10 21.59
C GLU A 471 31.54 41.46 21.70
N SER A 472 32.56 42.28 21.91
CA SER A 472 33.97 41.85 21.96
C SER A 472 34.71 42.61 23.05
N ASN A 473 35.43 41.90 23.94
CA ASN A 473 36.23 42.49 25.02
C ASN A 473 35.47 43.52 25.90
N GLY A 474 34.17 43.29 26.12
CA GLY A 474 33.27 44.17 26.87
C GLY A 474 32.79 45.41 26.11
N VAL A 475 33.06 45.51 24.81
CA VAL A 475 32.56 46.54 23.90
C VAL A 475 31.29 46.04 23.21
N SER A 476 30.19 46.74 23.42
CA SER A 476 28.90 46.51 22.74
C SER A 476 28.79 47.37 21.47
N PHE A 477 28.11 46.88 20.44
CA PHE A 477 27.98 47.56 19.15
C PHE A 477 26.53 47.88 18.78
N LYS A 478 26.33 49.00 18.11
CA LYS A 478 25.05 49.43 17.54
C LYS A 478 25.28 50.03 16.16
N LEU A 479 24.34 49.77 15.23
CA LEU A 479 24.32 50.40 13.92
C LEU A 479 23.36 51.59 13.93
N GLU A 480 23.80 52.73 13.39
CA GLU A 480 22.97 53.92 13.18
C GLU A 480 23.24 54.45 11.78
N LEU A 481 22.25 55.03 11.11
CA LEU A 481 22.47 55.73 9.84
C LEU A 481 23.24 57.02 10.07
N GLN A 482 24.20 57.30 9.19
CA GLN A 482 24.96 58.54 9.24
C GLN A 482 24.05 59.74 8.94
N SER A 483 24.23 60.84 9.67
CA SER A 483 23.57 62.13 9.39
C SER A 483 24.61 63.13 8.87
N PRO A 484 24.38 63.84 7.74
CA PRO A 484 23.23 63.68 6.84
C PRO A 484 23.20 62.30 6.16
N LEU A 485 22.01 61.85 5.78
CA LEU A 485 21.79 60.54 5.17
C LEU A 485 22.48 60.44 3.80
N VAL A 486 23.42 59.50 3.67
CA VAL A 486 24.13 59.21 2.42
C VAL A 486 23.71 57.84 1.89
N PHE A 487 22.75 57.85 0.96
CA PHE A 487 22.28 56.67 0.23
C PHE A 487 22.80 56.67 -1.21
N HIS A 488 23.23 55.51 -1.70
CA HIS A 488 23.73 55.32 -3.05
C HIS A 488 22.92 54.25 -3.80
N ASP A 489 21.61 54.48 -3.96
CA ASP A 489 20.66 53.63 -4.70
C ASP A 489 21.17 53.17 -6.08
N ARG A 490 21.97 54.00 -6.77
CA ARG A 490 22.59 53.67 -8.07
C ARG A 490 23.59 52.52 -7.97
N ASN A 491 24.34 52.46 -6.87
CA ASN A 491 25.43 51.49 -6.68
C ASN A 491 25.00 50.32 -5.77
N GLY A 492 23.95 50.47 -4.98
CA GLY A 492 23.51 49.47 -3.99
C GLY A 492 24.31 49.55 -2.68
N SER A 493 24.68 50.77 -2.27
CA SER A 493 25.37 51.02 -0.99
C SER A 493 24.73 52.13 -0.16
N LEU A 494 25.02 52.13 1.15
CA LEU A 494 24.69 53.20 2.10
C LEU A 494 25.79 53.33 3.15
N THR A 495 25.91 54.52 3.75
CA THR A 495 26.91 54.77 4.80
C THR A 495 26.26 54.78 6.18
N ILE A 496 26.85 54.04 7.13
CA ILE A 496 26.40 53.92 8.51
C ILE A 496 27.46 54.43 9.49
N ASN A 497 27.02 54.78 10.68
CA ASN A 497 27.85 54.87 11.87
C ASN A 497 27.75 53.54 12.65
N LEU A 498 28.88 52.86 12.82
CA LEU A 498 29.06 51.84 13.84
C LEU A 498 29.40 52.54 15.16
N VAL A 499 28.46 52.50 16.11
CA VAL A 499 28.65 53.01 17.48
C VAL A 499 29.14 51.84 18.34
N ALA A 500 30.26 52.04 19.04
CA ALA A 500 30.81 51.08 19.97
C ALA A 500 30.86 51.70 21.38
N SER A 501 30.46 50.96 22.41
CA SER A 501 30.42 51.46 23.78
C SER A 501 30.85 50.43 24.83
N LYS A 502 31.54 50.91 25.87
CA LYS A 502 32.03 50.14 27.02
C LYS A 502 31.95 51.03 28.26
N SER A 503 31.35 50.53 29.34
CA SER A 503 31.21 51.23 30.64
C SER A 503 30.68 52.68 30.54
N GLY A 504 29.71 52.93 29.67
CA GLY A 504 29.09 54.26 29.47
C GLY A 504 29.87 55.23 28.57
N ILE A 505 31.07 54.88 28.12
CA ILE A 505 31.83 55.63 27.12
C ILE A 505 31.52 55.05 25.74
N SER A 506 31.41 55.91 24.72
CA SER A 506 31.14 55.52 23.33
C SER A 506 32.09 56.18 22.33
N SER A 507 32.35 55.53 21.21
CA SER A 507 33.01 56.11 20.03
C SER A 507 32.37 55.56 18.75
N THR A 508 32.57 56.25 17.62
CA THR A 508 31.87 55.96 16.37
C THR A 508 32.82 55.83 15.19
N LYS A 509 32.50 54.93 14.25
CA LYS A 509 33.22 54.74 12.98
C LYS A 509 32.23 54.74 11.82
N SER A 510 32.46 55.58 10.82
CA SER A 510 31.69 55.55 9.58
C SER A 510 32.14 54.38 8.69
N ILE A 511 31.19 53.64 8.11
CA ILE A 511 31.42 52.47 7.24
C ILE A 511 30.44 52.54 6.06
N GLU A 512 30.96 52.47 4.83
CA GLU A 512 30.11 52.22 3.65
C GLU A 512 29.80 50.73 3.54
N VAL A 513 28.52 50.38 3.35
CA VAL A 513 28.05 49.01 3.22
C VAL A 513 27.41 48.81 1.86
N SER A 514 27.99 47.91 1.07
CA SER A 514 27.50 47.51 -0.27
C SER A 514 26.74 46.19 -0.23
N GLY A 515 25.90 45.94 -1.23
CA GLY A 515 25.14 44.69 -1.40
C GLY A 515 23.63 44.84 -1.29
N PHE A 516 23.14 46.08 -1.29
CA PHE A 516 21.72 46.41 -1.41
C PHE A 516 21.24 46.36 -2.87
N MET A 517 19.93 46.36 -3.07
CA MET A 517 19.35 46.39 -4.41
C MET A 517 19.74 47.68 -5.14
N LYS A 518 20.19 47.56 -6.39
CA LYS A 518 20.45 48.70 -7.27
C LYS A 518 19.15 49.22 -7.88
N ARG A 519 19.07 50.54 -8.10
CA ARG A 519 17.89 51.19 -8.70
C ARG A 519 17.53 50.62 -10.07
N ILE A 520 18.52 50.31 -10.92
CA ILE A 520 18.30 49.65 -12.20
C ILE A 520 17.59 48.30 -12.05
N THR A 521 17.99 47.47 -11.09
CA THR A 521 17.36 46.18 -10.78
C THR A 521 15.94 46.35 -10.27
N PHE A 522 15.71 47.30 -9.36
CA PHE A 522 14.38 47.58 -8.81
C PHE A 522 13.37 47.96 -9.91
N GLU A 523 13.69 48.99 -10.70
CA GLU A 523 12.80 49.51 -11.75
C GLU A 523 12.59 48.47 -12.86
N PHE A 524 13.64 47.73 -13.23
CA PHE A 524 13.56 46.64 -14.20
C PHE A 524 12.67 45.49 -13.72
N ASN A 525 12.66 45.18 -12.42
CA ASN A 525 11.82 44.12 -11.86
C ASN A 525 10.32 44.50 -11.83
N GLN A 526 9.97 45.79 -11.75
CA GLN A 526 8.56 46.24 -11.81
C GLN A 526 7.89 45.94 -13.17
N ILE A 527 8.67 45.84 -14.25
CA ILE A 527 8.14 45.62 -15.61
C ILE A 527 7.89 44.12 -15.83
N THR A 528 6.71 43.63 -15.47
CA THR A 528 6.33 42.21 -15.66
C THR A 528 5.70 41.91 -17.02
N SER A 529 5.21 42.93 -17.72
CA SER A 529 4.63 42.82 -19.07
C SER A 529 4.89 44.08 -19.88
N LEU A 530 4.71 43.99 -21.20
CA LEU A 530 4.76 45.11 -22.14
C LEU A 530 3.49 45.11 -22.98
N SER A 531 2.85 46.28 -23.12
CA SER A 531 1.63 46.44 -23.92
C SER A 531 1.95 46.83 -25.36
N LEU A 532 1.05 46.49 -26.28
CA LEU A 532 1.14 46.92 -27.67
C LEU A 532 0.72 48.39 -27.83
N ARG A 533 1.30 49.06 -28.82
CA ARG A 533 0.85 50.39 -29.28
C ARG A 533 -0.50 50.28 -30.00
N ALA A 534 -1.22 51.40 -30.05
CA ALA A 534 -2.45 51.50 -30.82
C ALA A 534 -2.20 51.15 -32.29
N GLY A 535 -3.02 50.24 -32.84
CA GLY A 535 -2.87 49.74 -34.22
C GLY A 535 -1.92 48.55 -34.38
N SER A 536 -1.11 48.19 -33.37
CA SER A 536 -0.22 47.01 -33.48
C SER A 536 -0.96 45.68 -33.27
N SER A 537 -2.13 45.72 -32.62
CA SER A 537 -3.04 44.57 -32.50
C SER A 537 -3.70 44.16 -33.82
N THR A 538 -3.55 44.93 -34.89
CA THR A 538 -3.98 44.55 -36.25
C THR A 538 -2.83 44.04 -37.11
N VAL A 539 -1.67 43.69 -36.53
CA VAL A 539 -0.48 43.18 -37.23
C VAL A 539 -0.12 41.77 -36.74
N LEU A 540 0.20 40.84 -37.66
CA LEU A 540 0.70 39.50 -37.31
C LEU A 540 2.10 39.57 -36.64
N PRO A 541 2.36 38.79 -35.58
CA PRO A 541 3.67 38.71 -34.91
C PRO A 541 4.89 38.50 -35.82
N THR A 542 4.80 37.69 -36.88
CA THR A 542 5.96 37.41 -37.75
C THR A 542 6.32 38.55 -38.70
N ILE A 543 5.40 39.47 -38.99
CA ILE A 543 5.64 40.57 -39.95
C ILE A 543 6.62 41.58 -39.35
N THR A 544 6.60 41.77 -38.03
CA THR A 544 7.47 42.77 -37.35
C THR A 544 8.96 42.43 -37.43
N ASN A 545 9.35 41.17 -37.67
CA ASN A 545 10.76 40.77 -37.89
C ASN A 545 11.43 41.48 -39.06
N SER A 546 10.64 41.93 -40.04
CA SER A 546 11.14 42.69 -41.19
C SER A 546 11.40 44.18 -40.87
N ASN A 547 11.00 44.64 -39.68
CA ASN A 547 11.14 46.03 -39.24
C ASN A 547 12.15 46.11 -38.08
N PRO A 548 13.28 46.84 -38.22
CA PRO A 548 14.26 46.99 -37.15
C PRO A 548 13.77 47.81 -35.94
N ASN A 549 12.61 48.49 -36.06
CA ASN A 549 12.07 49.38 -35.04
C ASN A 549 10.90 48.73 -34.27
N LEU A 550 11.20 47.81 -33.35
CA LEU A 550 10.21 47.20 -32.45
C LEU A 550 9.48 48.23 -31.58
N ASP A 551 10.14 49.34 -31.23
CA ASP A 551 9.55 50.44 -30.45
C ASP A 551 8.36 51.09 -31.17
N SER A 552 8.17 50.86 -32.47
CA SER A 552 6.97 51.30 -33.21
C SER A 552 5.73 50.42 -32.98
N PHE A 553 5.89 49.22 -32.39
CA PHE A 553 4.79 48.28 -32.10
C PHE A 553 4.50 48.08 -30.62
N ILE A 554 5.50 48.24 -29.75
CA ILE A 554 5.41 47.96 -28.31
C ILE A 554 5.62 49.25 -27.52
N ASN A 555 4.87 49.42 -26.44
CA ASN A 555 5.07 50.50 -25.47
C ASN A 555 6.25 50.13 -24.57
N VAL A 556 7.45 50.57 -24.97
CA VAL A 556 8.63 50.53 -24.09
C VAL A 556 8.47 51.59 -22.99
N PRO A 557 8.72 51.27 -21.71
CA PRO A 557 8.67 52.26 -20.63
C PRO A 557 9.62 53.44 -20.87
N ALA A 558 9.15 54.64 -20.56
CA ALA A 558 9.94 55.87 -20.69
C ALA A 558 11.16 55.86 -19.75
N ILE A 559 12.12 56.73 -20.02
CA ILE A 559 13.32 56.89 -19.18
C ILE A 559 12.91 57.31 -17.76
N SER A 560 13.17 56.45 -16.78
CA SER A 560 12.89 56.69 -15.35
C SER A 560 14.19 56.65 -14.58
N ASN A 561 14.44 57.63 -13.69
CA ASN A 561 15.59 57.65 -12.79
C ASN A 561 16.96 57.42 -13.46
N GLY A 562 17.11 57.92 -14.69
CA GLY A 562 18.32 57.77 -15.52
C GLY A 562 18.50 56.39 -16.17
N ILE A 563 17.54 55.48 -16.02
CA ILE A 563 17.52 54.15 -16.63
C ILE A 563 16.78 54.24 -17.97
N ARG A 564 17.43 53.75 -19.03
CA ARG A 564 16.85 53.63 -20.38
C ARG A 564 16.45 52.19 -20.63
N PHE A 565 15.21 52.00 -21.07
CA PHE A 565 14.71 50.71 -21.53
C PHE A 565 14.76 50.65 -23.05
N SER A 566 15.08 49.49 -23.61
CA SER A 566 15.02 49.18 -25.03
C SER A 566 14.57 47.74 -25.22
N ILE A 567 14.04 47.41 -26.40
CA ILE A 567 13.65 46.05 -26.75
C ILE A 567 14.37 45.57 -28.01
N SER A 568 14.66 44.28 -28.07
CA SER A 568 15.22 43.62 -29.25
C SER A 568 14.61 42.23 -29.46
N PHE A 569 14.80 41.66 -30.65
CA PHE A 569 14.41 40.28 -30.91
C PHE A 569 15.34 39.30 -30.15
N PRO A 570 14.81 38.21 -29.58
CA PRO A 570 15.63 37.13 -29.05
C PRO A 570 16.41 36.41 -30.17
N GLN A 571 17.58 35.87 -29.81
CA GLN A 571 18.35 34.96 -30.66
C GLN A 571 17.60 33.61 -30.74
N GLY A 572 16.69 33.48 -31.70
CA GLY A 572 15.77 32.35 -31.84
C GLY A 572 14.31 32.81 -31.78
N VAL A 573 13.50 32.39 -32.75
CA VAL A 573 12.18 32.98 -33.02
C VAL A 573 11.07 32.32 -32.21
N SER A 574 10.81 32.77 -30.98
CA SER A 574 9.63 32.40 -30.19
C SER A 574 8.45 33.35 -30.46
N GLN A 575 7.90 33.21 -31.67
CA GLN A 575 6.70 33.93 -32.12
C GLN A 575 5.59 32.95 -32.42
N ASN A 576 4.36 33.40 -32.19
CA ASN A 576 3.20 32.55 -32.34
C ASN A 576 2.05 33.34 -32.95
N ASN A 577 1.99 33.36 -34.29
CA ASN A 577 0.88 33.95 -35.04
C ASN A 577 -0.46 33.30 -34.65
N GLN A 578 -0.51 32.02 -34.28
CA GLN A 578 -1.75 31.36 -33.87
C GLN A 578 -2.29 31.92 -32.54
N ARG A 579 -1.42 32.22 -31.58
CA ARG A 579 -1.80 32.78 -30.26
C ARG A 579 -1.81 34.31 -30.20
N GLY A 580 -1.30 35.00 -31.23
CA GLY A 580 -1.12 36.45 -31.21
C GLY A 580 -0.10 36.89 -30.16
N THR A 581 1.03 36.17 -30.07
CA THR A 581 2.10 36.45 -29.09
C THR A 581 3.49 36.56 -29.74
N HIS A 582 4.34 37.40 -29.16
CA HIS A 582 5.69 37.68 -29.64
C HIS A 582 6.63 37.92 -28.45
N ASP A 583 7.69 37.14 -28.33
CA ASP A 583 8.70 37.35 -27.28
C ASP A 583 9.71 38.43 -27.69
N VAL A 584 9.97 39.37 -26.79
CA VAL A 584 11.02 40.40 -26.94
C VAL A 584 11.97 40.39 -25.77
N VAL A 585 13.23 40.73 -26.00
CA VAL A 585 14.23 40.93 -24.94
C VAL A 585 14.14 42.39 -24.49
N LEU A 586 13.53 42.63 -23.33
CA LEU A 586 13.60 43.93 -22.66
C LEU A 586 14.98 44.08 -22.01
N THR A 587 15.68 45.16 -22.35
CA THR A 587 16.97 45.53 -21.76
C THR A 587 16.86 46.86 -21.03
N ALA A 588 17.27 46.90 -19.77
CA ALA A 588 17.49 48.12 -19.00
C ALA A 588 18.98 48.47 -19.00
N SER A 589 19.29 49.75 -19.16
CA SER A 589 20.65 50.28 -19.10
C SER A 589 20.69 51.57 -18.27
N GLN A 590 21.73 51.74 -17.46
CA GLN A 590 21.98 52.97 -16.69
C GLN A 590 23.48 53.27 -16.80
N ALA A 591 23.85 54.55 -16.98
CA ALA A 591 25.25 54.91 -17.17
C ALA A 591 26.13 54.40 -16.02
N GLY A 592 27.25 53.74 -16.33
CA GLY A 592 28.17 53.19 -15.33
C GLY A 592 27.64 51.98 -14.54
N GLN A 593 26.59 51.31 -15.02
CA GLN A 593 26.11 50.02 -14.51
C GLN A 593 26.01 49.02 -15.65
N GLU A 594 26.08 47.73 -15.34
CA GLU A 594 25.81 46.66 -16.30
C GLU A 594 24.34 46.68 -16.72
N SER A 595 24.08 46.39 -18.00
CA SER A 595 22.72 46.28 -18.53
C SER A 595 22.06 44.98 -18.05
N LEU A 596 20.76 45.04 -17.76
CA LEU A 596 19.95 43.88 -17.36
C LEU A 596 19.00 43.53 -18.50
N SER A 597 18.91 42.27 -18.88
CA SER A 597 18.04 41.81 -19.98
C SER A 597 17.15 40.64 -19.56
N LYS A 598 15.90 40.62 -20.03
CA LYS A 598 14.95 39.51 -19.80
C LYS A 598 13.96 39.39 -20.96
N THR A 599 13.54 38.17 -21.27
CA THR A 599 12.50 37.92 -22.27
C THR A 599 11.12 38.22 -21.68
N ILE A 600 10.29 38.96 -22.43
CA ILE A 600 8.90 39.24 -22.11
C ILE A 600 8.03 38.83 -23.30
N THR A 601 7.06 37.95 -23.07
CA THR A 601 6.02 37.63 -24.05
C THR A 601 5.02 38.77 -24.13
N THR A 602 4.98 39.45 -25.27
CA THR A 602 3.90 40.41 -25.59
C THR A 602 2.70 39.68 -26.17
N THR A 603 1.49 40.12 -25.81
CA THR A 603 0.22 39.48 -26.15
C THR A 603 -0.75 40.48 -26.76
N GLY A 604 -1.75 40.00 -27.50
CA GLY A 604 -2.78 40.84 -28.13
C GLY A 604 -2.44 41.31 -29.55
N TRP A 605 -1.45 40.69 -30.19
CA TRP A 605 -1.21 40.84 -31.63
C TRP A 605 -2.35 40.23 -32.43
N LEU A 606 -2.44 40.55 -33.72
CA LEU A 606 -3.40 39.87 -34.59
C LEU A 606 -3.05 38.39 -34.66
N SER A 607 -3.99 37.52 -34.28
CA SER A 607 -3.81 36.08 -34.47
C SER A 607 -4.22 35.64 -35.89
N THR A 608 -3.71 34.50 -36.36
CA THR A 608 -4.16 33.90 -37.63
C THR A 608 -5.67 33.67 -37.63
N THR A 609 -6.22 33.20 -36.52
CA THR A 609 -7.66 33.02 -36.32
C THR A 609 -8.42 34.34 -36.49
N GLN A 610 -7.94 35.42 -35.89
CA GLN A 610 -8.55 36.76 -36.04
C GLN A 610 -8.42 37.29 -37.46
N LEU A 611 -7.26 37.17 -38.10
CA LEU A 611 -7.02 37.57 -39.49
C LEU A 611 -8.01 36.90 -40.45
N PHE A 612 -8.14 35.57 -40.36
CA PHE A 612 -9.08 34.83 -41.20
C PHE A 612 -10.55 35.08 -40.86
N THR A 613 -10.88 35.26 -39.56
CA THR A 613 -12.23 35.67 -39.15
C THR A 613 -12.60 37.02 -39.76
N LYS A 614 -11.68 37.99 -39.74
CA LYS A 614 -11.85 39.30 -40.38
C LYS A 614 -12.03 39.19 -41.88
N LEU A 615 -11.13 38.48 -42.58
CA LEU A 615 -11.22 38.25 -44.02
C LEU A 615 -12.51 37.55 -44.47
N ASN A 616 -13.18 36.80 -43.60
CA ASN A 616 -14.47 36.16 -43.91
C ASN A 616 -15.69 37.10 -43.74
N GLN A 617 -15.60 38.18 -42.94
CA GLN A 617 -16.72 39.09 -42.66
C GLN A 617 -17.26 39.75 -43.94
N ALA A 618 -18.53 39.47 -44.27
CA ALA A 618 -19.15 39.84 -45.55
C ALA A 618 -19.08 41.34 -45.90
N ASN A 619 -19.07 42.21 -44.89
CA ASN A 619 -19.11 43.68 -45.03
C ASN A 619 -17.81 44.36 -44.56
N LEU A 620 -16.65 43.73 -44.78
CA LEU A 620 -15.37 44.32 -44.40
C LEU A 620 -15.00 45.49 -45.35
N PRO A 621 -14.60 46.67 -44.84
CA PRO A 621 -14.16 47.79 -45.67
C PRO A 621 -13.03 47.41 -46.64
N SER A 622 -12.95 48.06 -47.80
CA SER A 622 -11.97 47.72 -48.85
C SER A 622 -10.52 48.00 -48.42
N ASN A 623 -10.29 49.08 -47.67
CA ASN A 623 -8.99 49.40 -47.08
C ASN A 623 -8.55 48.36 -46.03
N GLU A 624 -9.44 47.93 -45.14
CA GLU A 624 -9.16 46.83 -44.20
C GLU A 624 -8.93 45.50 -44.92
N THR A 625 -9.76 45.18 -45.92
CA THR A 625 -9.62 43.97 -46.74
C THR A 625 -8.25 43.94 -47.42
N ASN A 626 -7.82 45.04 -48.04
CA ASN A 626 -6.50 45.15 -48.66
C ASN A 626 -5.36 45.05 -47.64
N ALA A 627 -5.51 45.63 -46.45
CA ALA A 627 -4.50 45.54 -45.38
C ALA A 627 -4.34 44.11 -44.85
N TYR A 628 -5.43 43.38 -44.60
CA TYR A 628 -5.37 41.98 -44.18
C TYR A 628 -4.92 41.04 -45.31
N LEU A 629 -5.30 41.30 -46.56
CA LEU A 629 -4.78 40.55 -47.72
C LEU A 629 -3.29 40.79 -47.93
N HIS A 630 -2.80 42.01 -47.71
CA HIS A 630 -1.37 42.29 -47.74
C HIS A 630 -0.64 41.55 -46.62
N GLN A 631 -1.17 41.52 -45.39
CA GLN A 631 -0.58 40.71 -44.31
C GLN A 631 -0.60 39.20 -44.60
N LEU A 632 -1.67 38.71 -45.22
CA LEU A 632 -1.79 37.31 -45.66
C LEU A 632 -0.75 37.00 -46.76
N TYR A 633 -0.53 37.93 -47.70
CA TYR A 633 0.49 37.84 -48.73
C TYR A 633 1.91 37.82 -48.15
N GLU A 634 2.23 38.79 -47.29
CA GLU A 634 3.52 38.90 -46.59
C GLU A 634 3.83 37.65 -45.76
N TRP A 635 2.82 37.03 -45.14
CA TRP A 635 2.99 35.83 -44.32
C TRP A 635 3.04 34.52 -45.12
N LEU A 636 2.23 34.36 -46.19
CA LEU A 636 2.09 33.09 -46.91
C LEU A 636 2.93 32.97 -48.18
N PHE A 637 3.19 34.07 -48.89
CA PHE A 637 3.70 34.06 -50.26
C PHE A 637 5.01 34.84 -50.46
N LYS A 638 5.48 35.58 -49.46
CA LYS A 638 6.77 36.29 -49.50
C LYS A 638 7.92 35.43 -48.95
N GLY A 639 9.13 35.69 -49.46
CA GLY A 639 10.35 34.96 -49.11
C GLY A 639 10.38 33.52 -49.66
N GLU A 640 11.45 32.79 -49.38
CA GLU A 640 11.68 31.44 -49.93
C GLU A 640 10.60 30.42 -49.51
N VAL A 641 10.06 30.57 -48.29
CA VAL A 641 8.90 29.80 -47.82
C VAL A 641 7.67 30.04 -48.69
N GLY A 642 7.40 31.31 -49.03
CA GLY A 642 6.26 31.68 -49.86
C GLY A 642 6.39 31.24 -51.32
N LYS A 643 7.60 31.32 -51.89
CA LYS A 643 7.91 30.74 -53.21
C LYS A 643 7.66 29.23 -53.22
N LEU A 644 8.10 28.51 -52.18
CA LEU A 644 7.92 27.06 -52.08
C LEU A 644 6.44 26.68 -51.94
N ASN A 645 5.70 27.38 -51.06
CA ASN A 645 4.25 27.23 -50.93
C ASN A 645 3.55 27.35 -52.29
N PHE A 646 3.86 28.40 -53.07
CA PHE A 646 3.24 28.64 -54.37
C PHE A 646 3.62 27.60 -55.43
N ARG A 647 4.90 27.20 -55.50
CA ARG A 647 5.36 26.10 -56.37
C ARG A 647 4.59 24.79 -56.11
N ASN A 648 4.37 24.45 -54.84
CA ASN A 648 3.67 23.23 -54.45
C ASN A 648 2.19 23.23 -54.91
N LEU A 649 1.51 24.37 -54.80
CA LEU A 649 0.13 24.55 -55.26
C LEU A 649 -0.01 24.32 -56.78
N LEU A 650 0.89 24.91 -57.57
CA LEU A 650 0.87 24.78 -59.03
C LEU A 650 1.18 23.35 -59.48
N ARG A 651 2.14 22.67 -58.82
CA ARG A 651 2.46 21.25 -59.04
C ARG A 651 1.23 20.35 -58.86
N GLU A 652 0.46 20.57 -57.80
CA GLU A 652 -0.76 19.81 -57.51
C GLU A 652 -1.85 19.99 -58.58
N HIS A 653 -2.01 21.21 -59.11
CA HIS A 653 -2.98 21.50 -60.15
C HIS A 653 -2.62 20.80 -61.48
N TYR A 654 -1.36 20.92 -61.93
CA TYR A 654 -0.93 20.33 -63.21
C TYR A 654 -0.96 18.79 -63.22
N LEU A 655 -0.64 18.13 -62.10
CA LEU A 655 -0.68 16.66 -61.98
C LEU A 655 -2.10 16.06 -62.04
N ARG A 656 -3.15 16.85 -62.25
CA ARG A 656 -4.55 16.38 -62.41
C ARG A 656 -5.03 16.38 -63.85
N GLY A 657 -4.49 17.26 -64.71
CA GLY A 657 -4.90 17.33 -66.11
C GLY A 657 -4.42 16.17 -66.99
N SER A 658 -3.50 15.34 -66.50
CA SER A 658 -2.74 14.37 -67.29
C SER A 658 -2.80 12.93 -66.75
N GLN A 659 -3.97 12.30 -66.73
CA GLN A 659 -4.10 10.85 -66.44
C GLN A 659 -3.71 9.92 -67.62
N GLN A 660 -3.11 10.44 -68.72
CA GLN A 660 -2.86 9.63 -69.93
C GLN A 660 -1.48 9.83 -70.63
N ALA A 661 -0.48 10.48 -70.02
CA ALA A 661 0.90 10.48 -70.57
C ALA A 661 1.96 10.84 -69.50
N GLU A 662 2.66 9.84 -68.93
CA GLU A 662 3.50 10.05 -67.73
C GLU A 662 4.92 10.57 -67.98
N THR A 663 5.54 10.31 -69.14
CA THR A 663 6.99 10.55 -69.32
C THR A 663 7.34 11.96 -69.77
N THR A 664 6.71 12.49 -70.83
CA THR A 664 7.05 13.82 -71.36
C THR A 664 6.60 14.96 -70.44
N PHE A 665 5.47 14.79 -69.75
CA PHE A 665 4.85 15.83 -68.91
C PHE A 665 5.63 16.09 -67.61
N THR A 666 6.20 15.03 -67.03
CA THR A 666 7.02 15.08 -65.82
C THR A 666 8.26 15.97 -65.99
N ASN A 667 8.88 15.98 -67.18
CA ASN A 667 10.02 16.84 -67.48
C ASN A 667 9.63 18.33 -67.56
N SER A 668 8.46 18.67 -68.10
CA SER A 668 7.96 20.04 -68.14
C SER A 668 7.61 20.58 -66.74
N ILE A 669 6.97 19.77 -65.89
CA ILE A 669 6.69 20.15 -64.49
C ILE A 669 8.01 20.36 -63.72
N ASN A 670 9.00 19.47 -63.89
CA ASN A 670 10.32 19.61 -63.26
C ASN A 670 11.16 20.76 -63.84
N SER A 671 10.78 21.35 -64.98
CA SER A 671 11.34 22.60 -65.51
C SER A 671 10.65 23.81 -64.87
N LEU A 672 9.32 23.80 -64.81
CA LEU A 672 8.49 24.79 -64.10
C LEU A 672 8.90 24.96 -62.63
N MET A 673 9.15 23.86 -61.93
CA MET A 673 9.60 23.85 -60.52
C MET A 673 11.02 24.41 -60.32
N ARG A 674 11.87 24.42 -61.36
CA ARG A 674 13.24 24.95 -61.31
C ARG A 674 13.33 26.46 -61.57
N ASN A 675 12.26 27.07 -62.07
CA ASN A 675 12.21 28.50 -62.37
C ASN A 675 11.49 29.28 -61.25
N ASP A 676 11.83 30.55 -61.07
CA ASP A 676 11.20 31.42 -60.04
C ASP A 676 9.85 31.97 -60.54
N LEU A 677 8.77 31.43 -59.95
CA LEU A 677 7.41 31.98 -60.05
C LEU A 677 7.19 33.01 -58.94
N TRP A 678 6.48 34.10 -59.26
CA TRP A 678 6.25 35.21 -58.32
C TRP A 678 4.75 35.47 -58.18
N VAL A 679 4.27 35.59 -56.95
CA VAL A 679 2.90 36.02 -56.66
C VAL A 679 2.87 37.55 -56.72
N ASP A 680 2.08 38.10 -57.64
CA ASP A 680 1.93 39.55 -57.85
C ASP A 680 0.99 40.19 -56.82
N GLY A 681 0.07 39.41 -56.24
CA GLY A 681 -0.85 39.86 -55.21
C GLY A 681 -2.00 38.90 -54.93
N LEU A 682 -2.84 39.28 -53.96
CA LEU A 682 -4.05 38.56 -53.56
C LEU A 682 -5.28 39.46 -53.70
N SER A 683 -6.42 38.89 -54.10
CA SER A 683 -7.73 39.56 -54.02
C SER A 683 -8.83 38.61 -53.55
N ILE A 684 -9.97 39.12 -53.10
CA ILE A 684 -11.16 38.30 -52.81
C ILE A 684 -12.28 38.71 -53.74
N GLN A 685 -12.86 37.74 -54.44
CA GLN A 685 -14.07 37.91 -55.24
C GLN A 685 -15.25 37.20 -54.55
N THR A 686 -16.44 37.80 -54.59
CA THR A 686 -17.67 37.16 -54.09
C THR A 686 -18.55 36.76 -55.28
N ARG A 687 -18.80 35.47 -55.45
CA ARG A 687 -19.72 34.92 -56.47
C ARG A 687 -20.73 34.02 -55.77
N ASN A 688 -22.03 34.20 -56.02
CA ASN A 688 -23.11 33.38 -55.42
C ASN A 688 -23.05 33.25 -53.88
N ASN A 689 -22.79 34.35 -53.16
CA ASN A 689 -22.54 34.40 -51.70
C ASN A 689 -21.34 33.56 -51.20
N GLN A 690 -20.53 33.00 -52.10
CA GLN A 690 -19.27 32.35 -51.77
C GLN A 690 -18.13 33.34 -52.04
N ARG A 691 -17.18 33.40 -51.11
CA ARG A 691 -15.97 34.23 -51.25
C ARG A 691 -14.85 33.36 -51.78
N THR A 692 -14.15 33.78 -52.81
CA THR A 692 -13.02 33.06 -53.42
C THR A 692 -11.78 33.91 -53.26
N LEU A 693 -10.68 33.31 -52.77
CA LEU A 693 -9.38 33.99 -52.71
C LEU A 693 -8.70 33.79 -54.08
N ILE A 694 -8.30 34.88 -54.73
CA ILE A 694 -7.61 34.87 -56.02
C ILE A 694 -6.12 35.12 -55.75
N VAL A 695 -5.26 34.25 -56.27
CA VAL A 695 -3.80 34.43 -56.26
C VAL A 695 -3.35 34.83 -57.65
N ASN A 696 -2.89 36.07 -57.81
CA ASN A 696 -2.35 36.57 -59.07
C ASN A 696 -0.86 36.25 -59.15
N PHE A 697 -0.37 35.72 -60.26
CA PHE A 697 1.03 35.34 -60.40
C PHE A 697 1.59 35.59 -61.81
N THR A 698 2.91 35.81 -61.86
CA THR A 698 3.70 35.96 -63.09
C THR A 698 4.74 34.83 -63.19
N ALA A 699 4.89 34.27 -64.39
CA ALA A 699 5.92 33.29 -64.74
C ALA A 699 7.07 33.92 -65.55
N PRO A 700 8.31 33.42 -65.42
CA PRO A 700 9.46 33.93 -66.17
C PRO A 700 9.40 33.56 -67.67
N ASP A 701 10.14 34.31 -68.50
CA ASP A 701 10.01 34.37 -69.97
C ASP A 701 10.05 33.04 -70.74
N SER A 702 10.55 31.96 -70.14
CA SER A 702 10.77 30.65 -70.76
C SER A 702 9.58 29.67 -70.65
N ILE A 703 8.46 30.07 -70.03
CA ILE A 703 7.30 29.19 -69.80
C ILE A 703 6.04 29.76 -70.44
N THR A 704 5.36 28.92 -71.23
CA THR A 704 4.02 29.21 -71.78
C THR A 704 2.99 28.32 -71.06
N LEU A 705 2.01 28.92 -70.38
CA LEU A 705 0.93 28.19 -69.72
C LEU A 705 -0.23 27.99 -70.72
N THR A 706 -0.39 26.77 -71.24
CA THR A 706 -1.54 26.44 -72.11
C THR A 706 -2.72 26.02 -71.25
N GLU A 707 -3.66 26.94 -71.00
CA GLU A 707 -4.91 26.62 -70.31
C GLU A 707 -5.89 25.92 -71.28
N LYS A 708 -6.48 24.79 -70.86
CA LYS A 708 -7.27 23.92 -71.75
C LYS A 708 -8.78 24.18 -71.67
N ILE A 709 -9.17 25.38 -71.24
CA ILE A 709 -10.57 25.79 -71.06
C ILE A 709 -10.77 27.13 -71.80
N SER A 710 -11.66 27.12 -72.79
CA SER A 710 -11.87 28.17 -73.82
C SER A 710 -10.77 28.26 -74.90
N HIS A 711 -11.19 28.43 -76.16
CA HIS A 711 -10.33 28.34 -77.34
C HIS A 711 -9.58 29.65 -77.63
N LEU A 712 -8.57 29.97 -76.82
CA LEU A 712 -7.62 31.06 -77.06
C LEU A 712 -6.18 30.55 -76.93
N GLU A 713 -5.58 30.18 -78.07
CA GLU A 713 -4.13 29.97 -78.15
C GLU A 713 -3.40 31.32 -78.08
N SER A 714 -3.09 31.78 -76.88
CA SER A 714 -2.13 32.87 -76.67
C SER A 714 -1.29 32.60 -75.42
N GLY A 715 0.02 32.89 -75.50
CA GLY A 715 0.97 32.57 -74.45
C GLY A 715 0.87 33.49 -73.24
N ALA A 716 -0.08 33.22 -72.35
CA ALA A 716 -0.27 33.98 -71.12
C ALA A 716 0.91 33.75 -70.14
N ARG A 717 1.60 34.86 -69.79
CA ARG A 717 2.70 34.91 -68.81
C ARG A 717 2.23 35.23 -67.39
N LYS A 718 0.96 35.60 -67.27
CA LYS A 718 0.26 35.88 -66.01
C LYS A 718 -0.94 34.96 -65.90
N GLY A 719 -1.26 34.54 -64.68
CA GLY A 719 -2.43 33.73 -64.40
C GLY A 719 -3.11 34.15 -63.10
N GLU A 720 -4.39 33.82 -62.99
CA GLU A 720 -5.14 33.87 -61.74
C GLU A 720 -5.35 32.43 -61.25
N PHE A 721 -5.11 32.17 -59.97
CA PHE A 721 -5.46 30.90 -59.33
C PHE A 721 -6.62 31.12 -58.37
N GLU A 722 -7.80 30.62 -58.71
CA GLU A 722 -9.00 30.69 -57.86
C GLU A 722 -8.95 29.63 -56.74
N LEU A 723 -9.01 30.08 -55.48
CA LEU A 723 -9.15 29.23 -54.30
C LEU A 723 -10.61 29.30 -53.81
N GLY A 724 -11.43 28.35 -54.28
CA GLY A 724 -12.90 28.35 -54.17
C GLY A 724 -13.47 28.32 -52.75
N ASN A 725 -14.52 29.11 -52.52
CA ASN A 725 -15.36 29.18 -51.31
C ASN A 725 -14.67 29.15 -49.92
N PHE A 726 -13.96 30.24 -49.61
CA PHE A 726 -13.41 30.59 -48.30
C PHE A 726 -14.44 30.80 -47.17
N SER A 727 -15.76 30.78 -47.42
CA SER A 727 -16.75 31.19 -46.40
C SER A 727 -16.93 30.16 -45.26
N ASN A 728 -16.74 28.87 -45.54
CA ASN A 728 -16.85 27.78 -44.58
C ASN A 728 -15.45 27.29 -44.14
N LEU A 729 -14.69 28.19 -43.53
CA LEU A 729 -13.31 27.97 -43.10
C LEU A 729 -13.22 27.45 -41.66
N THR A 730 -12.59 26.28 -41.47
CA THR A 730 -12.20 25.79 -40.15
C THR A 730 -10.71 26.02 -39.92
N ILE A 731 -10.36 26.52 -38.73
CA ILE A 731 -8.97 26.74 -38.31
C ILE A 731 -8.72 25.82 -37.12
N ALA A 732 -7.65 25.02 -37.17
CA ALA A 732 -7.36 23.97 -36.21
C ALA A 732 -5.86 23.87 -35.88
N SER A 733 -5.52 23.25 -34.76
CA SER A 733 -4.18 22.76 -34.42
C SER A 733 -4.19 21.25 -34.16
N VAL A 734 -3.05 20.63 -33.84
CA VAL A 734 -3.01 19.20 -33.43
C VAL A 734 -4.01 18.93 -32.31
N ASP A 735 -4.00 19.76 -31.28
CA ASP A 735 -4.86 19.64 -30.10
C ASP A 735 -6.34 19.79 -30.49
N THR A 736 -6.67 20.73 -31.39
CA THR A 736 -8.05 20.89 -31.88
C THR A 736 -8.50 19.72 -32.75
N LEU A 737 -7.62 19.19 -33.62
CA LEU A 737 -7.91 18.05 -34.48
C LEU A 737 -8.12 16.76 -33.68
N THR A 738 -7.26 16.51 -32.69
CA THR A 738 -7.40 15.36 -31.78
C THR A 738 -8.66 15.46 -30.92
N GLN A 739 -9.04 16.66 -30.45
CA GLN A 739 -10.32 16.89 -29.76
C GLN A 739 -11.56 16.62 -30.64
N VAL A 740 -11.49 16.85 -31.95
CA VAL A 740 -12.56 16.46 -32.90
C VAL A 740 -12.40 15.02 -33.43
N GLY A 741 -11.58 14.19 -32.77
CA GLY A 741 -11.46 12.77 -33.07
C GLY A 741 -10.56 12.42 -34.25
N LEU A 742 -9.62 13.28 -34.64
CA LEU A 742 -8.61 12.96 -35.66
C LEU A 742 -7.25 12.66 -35.02
N ASN A 743 -6.72 11.46 -35.23
CA ASN A 743 -5.35 11.11 -34.83
C ASN A 743 -4.35 11.37 -35.96
N PRO A 744 -3.17 11.96 -35.68
CA PRO A 744 -2.07 12.04 -36.64
C PRO A 744 -1.43 10.66 -36.87
N LEU A 745 -1.11 10.40 -38.13
CA LEU A 745 -0.38 9.22 -38.63
C LEU A 745 0.86 9.74 -39.39
N PRO A 746 2.06 9.76 -38.77
CA PRO A 746 3.27 10.20 -39.44
C PRO A 746 3.67 9.22 -40.54
N LYS A 747 3.76 9.74 -41.78
CA LYS A 747 4.27 9.03 -42.96
C LYS A 747 5.57 9.70 -43.39
N THR A 748 6.67 8.96 -43.34
CA THR A 748 7.94 9.38 -43.96
C THR A 748 7.82 9.29 -45.47
N VAL A 749 8.26 10.32 -46.19
CA VAL A 749 8.16 10.36 -47.66
C VAL A 749 9.50 10.71 -48.31
N ARG A 750 9.69 10.11 -49.50
CA ARG A 750 10.78 10.35 -50.44
C ARG A 750 10.15 10.61 -51.80
N ASP A 751 10.19 11.85 -52.29
CA ASP A 751 9.69 12.21 -53.61
C ASP A 751 10.84 12.49 -54.61
N GLY A 752 10.51 12.76 -55.86
CA GLY A 752 11.51 13.00 -56.91
C GLY A 752 12.52 14.11 -56.61
N LEU A 753 12.15 15.14 -55.83
CA LEU A 753 13.08 16.20 -55.42
C LEU A 753 14.05 15.69 -54.35
N SER A 754 13.57 14.92 -53.35
CA SER A 754 14.47 14.27 -52.37
C SER A 754 15.47 13.30 -53.03
N LEU A 755 15.08 12.68 -54.15
CA LEU A 755 15.92 11.74 -54.90
C LEU A 755 16.91 12.44 -55.84
N VAL A 756 16.57 13.60 -56.42
CA VAL A 756 17.43 14.35 -57.34
C VAL A 756 18.42 15.25 -56.59
N ASP A 757 17.96 15.99 -55.58
CA ASP A 757 18.79 16.99 -54.86
C ASP A 757 19.44 16.43 -53.58
N LYS A 758 19.43 15.10 -53.39
CA LYS A 758 19.94 14.39 -52.20
C LYS A 758 19.41 14.88 -50.85
N GLN A 759 18.23 15.49 -50.82
CA GLN A 759 17.64 15.96 -49.56
C GLN A 759 17.11 14.78 -48.72
N PRO A 760 17.22 14.86 -47.38
CA PRO A 760 16.76 13.79 -46.51
C PRO A 760 15.23 13.58 -46.61
N PRO A 761 14.74 12.35 -46.35
CA PRO A 761 13.30 12.10 -46.21
C PRO A 761 12.69 12.95 -45.09
N TYR A 762 11.45 13.39 -45.28
CA TYR A 762 10.71 14.20 -44.32
C TYR A 762 9.36 13.56 -43.95
N ILE A 763 8.78 14.00 -42.83
CA ILE A 763 7.57 13.41 -42.25
C ILE A 763 6.34 14.25 -42.60
N VAL A 764 5.28 13.59 -43.04
CA VAL A 764 3.95 14.16 -43.30
C VAL A 764 2.94 13.47 -42.40
N ASN A 765 2.21 14.22 -41.57
CA ASN A 765 1.13 13.66 -40.75
C ASN A 765 -0.18 13.57 -41.55
N SER A 766 -0.63 12.36 -41.91
CA SER A 766 -2.03 12.19 -42.36
C SER A 766 -2.94 12.01 -41.16
N PHE A 767 -4.11 12.64 -41.14
CA PHE A 767 -5.05 12.54 -40.03
C PHE A 767 -6.20 11.59 -40.37
N SER A 768 -6.42 10.58 -39.54
CA SER A 768 -7.55 9.64 -39.67
C SER A 768 -8.51 9.79 -38.50
N PHE A 769 -9.79 9.56 -38.73
CA PHE A 769 -10.75 9.46 -37.62
C PHE A 769 -10.36 8.33 -36.67
N THR A 770 -10.46 8.60 -35.37
CA THR A 770 -10.24 7.61 -34.32
C THR A 770 -11.37 6.58 -34.31
N ASN A 771 -11.06 5.35 -33.92
CA ASN A 771 -12.07 4.33 -33.61
C ASN A 771 -12.89 4.80 -32.40
N GLY A 772 -13.98 5.53 -32.66
CA GLY A 772 -14.83 6.19 -31.65
C GLY A 772 -15.32 7.60 -32.03
N SER A 773 -14.86 8.19 -33.14
CA SER A 773 -15.29 9.53 -33.58
C SER A 773 -16.79 9.60 -33.86
N THR A 774 -17.50 10.50 -33.17
CA THR A 774 -18.96 10.64 -33.28
C THR A 774 -19.41 11.18 -34.64
N SER A 775 -20.66 10.89 -35.03
CA SER A 775 -21.27 11.44 -36.24
C SER A 775 -21.33 12.97 -36.26
N VAL A 776 -21.40 13.61 -35.09
CA VAL A 776 -21.34 15.08 -34.93
C VAL A 776 -19.94 15.62 -35.23
N GLN A 777 -18.89 15.01 -34.68
CA GLN A 777 -17.50 15.38 -34.97
C GLN A 777 -17.16 15.19 -36.45
N GLN A 778 -17.57 14.06 -37.05
CA GLN A 778 -17.43 13.82 -38.48
C GLN A 778 -18.20 14.86 -39.31
N SER A 779 -19.42 15.21 -38.90
CA SER A 779 -20.27 16.21 -39.57
C SER A 779 -19.63 17.60 -39.57
N GLN A 780 -19.13 18.06 -38.42
CA GLN A 780 -18.47 19.37 -38.27
C GLN A 780 -17.30 19.55 -39.25
N ILE A 781 -16.43 18.54 -39.38
CA ILE A 781 -15.31 18.56 -40.32
C ILE A 781 -15.81 18.44 -41.77
N SER A 782 -16.88 17.68 -42.02
CA SER A 782 -17.43 17.49 -43.37
C SER A 782 -18.11 18.73 -43.96
N GLN A 783 -18.58 19.67 -43.12
CA GLN A 783 -19.26 20.88 -43.57
C GLN A 783 -18.30 22.02 -43.94
N SER A 784 -17.03 21.92 -43.53
CA SER A 784 -15.97 22.87 -43.85
C SER A 784 -15.52 22.73 -45.31
N GLY A 785 -15.49 23.83 -46.04
CA GLY A 785 -14.86 23.89 -47.37
C GLY A 785 -13.34 23.86 -47.27
N TRP A 786 -12.80 24.35 -46.15
CA TRP A 786 -11.37 24.51 -45.89
C TRP A 786 -11.00 24.13 -44.46
N ILE A 787 -9.81 23.56 -44.30
CA ILE A 787 -9.14 23.36 -43.02
C ILE A 787 -7.78 24.06 -43.09
N ILE A 788 -7.58 25.04 -42.22
CA ILE A 788 -6.28 25.66 -41.95
C ILE A 788 -5.72 25.03 -40.69
N TYR A 789 -4.73 24.17 -40.87
CA TYR A 789 -3.94 23.61 -39.80
C TYR A 789 -2.79 24.54 -39.43
N SER A 790 -2.74 24.95 -38.18
CA SER A 790 -1.71 25.82 -37.61
C SER A 790 -0.91 25.07 -36.53
N ASN A 791 0.41 25.09 -36.65
CA ASN A 791 1.33 24.58 -35.64
C ASN A 791 2.50 25.57 -35.47
N GLY A 792 2.39 26.45 -34.48
CA GLY A 792 3.34 27.55 -34.26
C GLY A 792 3.38 28.50 -35.46
N ASN A 793 4.54 28.62 -36.10
CA ASN A 793 4.73 29.42 -37.31
C ASN A 793 4.47 28.65 -38.62
N ASN A 794 4.16 27.35 -38.55
CA ASN A 794 3.86 26.52 -39.72
C ASN A 794 2.36 26.50 -40.01
N LEU A 795 2.01 26.60 -41.29
CA LEU A 795 0.65 26.47 -41.79
C LEU A 795 0.56 25.30 -42.78
N SER A 796 -0.56 24.59 -42.75
CA SER A 796 -1.05 23.76 -43.87
C SER A 796 -2.51 24.07 -44.11
N ILE A 797 -2.81 24.67 -45.25
CA ILE A 797 -4.17 24.85 -45.76
C ILE A 797 -4.55 23.59 -46.55
N SER A 798 -5.79 23.12 -46.45
CA SER A 798 -6.36 22.04 -47.25
C SER A 798 -7.82 22.34 -47.57
N SER A 799 -8.23 22.22 -48.83
CA SER A 799 -9.64 22.33 -49.24
C SER A 799 -10.28 20.96 -49.51
N ARG A 800 -11.59 20.86 -49.27
CA ARG A 800 -12.33 19.60 -49.39
C ARG A 800 -12.68 19.28 -50.83
N ILE A 801 -12.61 17.99 -51.19
CA ILE A 801 -13.09 17.45 -52.47
C ILE A 801 -14.61 17.57 -52.53
N PHE A 802 -15.15 18.23 -53.54
CA PHE A 802 -16.56 18.08 -53.93
C PHE A 802 -16.77 16.83 -54.80
N ASN A 803 -17.97 16.24 -54.75
CA ASN A 803 -18.30 14.95 -55.37
C ASN A 803 -18.25 14.93 -56.92
N ASP A 804 -18.00 16.08 -57.56
CA ASP A 804 -17.86 16.24 -59.01
C ASP A 804 -16.39 16.20 -59.49
N GLY A 805 -15.44 16.00 -58.57
CA GLY A 805 -14.02 15.86 -58.87
C GLY A 805 -13.30 17.18 -59.18
N ARG A 806 -13.97 18.33 -59.10
CA ARG A 806 -13.38 19.65 -59.34
C ARG A 806 -13.34 20.47 -58.06
N ASP A 807 -12.35 20.15 -57.22
CA ASP A 807 -11.57 21.11 -56.41
C ASP A 807 -10.69 20.35 -55.40
N ARG A 808 -9.42 20.77 -55.28
CA ARG A 808 -8.58 20.60 -54.07
C ARG A 808 -7.41 21.59 -54.12
N ALA A 809 -7.19 22.36 -53.07
CA ALA A 809 -5.98 23.14 -52.85
C ALA A 809 -5.29 22.68 -51.56
N ILE A 810 -3.96 22.59 -51.58
CA ILE A 810 -3.12 22.33 -50.40
C ILE A 810 -2.01 23.38 -50.40
N LEU A 811 -1.81 24.08 -49.27
CA LEU A 811 -0.70 25.03 -49.09
C LEU A 811 -0.02 24.80 -47.75
N GLY A 812 1.08 24.05 -47.78
CA GLY A 812 2.03 23.90 -46.67
C GLY A 812 3.47 23.91 -47.18
N ASN A 813 4.40 24.14 -46.25
CA ASN A 813 5.81 24.48 -46.52
C ASN A 813 6.69 23.28 -46.94
N THR A 814 6.09 22.25 -47.55
CA THR A 814 6.70 21.01 -48.03
C THR A 814 5.88 20.44 -49.20
N ASN A 815 6.56 19.79 -50.16
CA ASN A 815 5.92 19.09 -51.29
C ASN A 815 5.17 17.81 -50.82
N ILE A 816 4.30 17.20 -51.68
CA ILE A 816 4.05 15.73 -51.88
C ILE A 816 2.65 15.36 -52.43
N ARG A 817 2.63 14.34 -53.31
CA ARG A 817 1.54 13.37 -53.63
C ARG A 817 2.22 11.96 -53.68
N ILE A 818 1.62 10.76 -53.60
CA ILE A 818 0.26 10.19 -53.80
C ILE A 818 0.09 8.95 -52.87
N THR A 819 -1.14 8.44 -52.67
CA THR A 819 -1.50 6.98 -52.78
C THR A 819 -3.02 6.79 -52.90
N ASP A 820 -3.45 5.69 -53.53
CA ASP A 820 -4.84 5.43 -53.94
C ASP A 820 -5.81 5.05 -52.82
N LEU A 821 -7.10 5.32 -53.07
CA LEU A 821 -8.22 4.71 -52.35
C LEU A 821 -8.56 3.38 -53.05
N ALA A 822 -8.57 2.28 -52.29
CA ALA A 822 -8.94 0.98 -52.81
C ALA A 822 -10.44 0.94 -53.15
N PHE A 823 -10.77 0.89 -54.44
CA PHE A 823 -12.13 0.61 -54.91
C PHE A 823 -12.40 -0.90 -54.85
N GLY A 824 -13.17 -1.33 -53.85
CA GLY A 824 -13.78 -2.67 -53.85
C GLY A 824 -14.94 -2.74 -54.87
N PRO A 825 -15.10 -3.84 -55.63
CA PRO A 825 -16.10 -3.90 -56.71
C PRO A 825 -17.46 -4.43 -56.24
N SER A 826 -18.41 -3.56 -55.90
CA SER A 826 -19.86 -3.90 -55.93
C SER A 826 -20.81 -2.69 -55.83
N ILE A 827 -21.48 -2.41 -56.95
CA ILE A 827 -22.88 -1.94 -57.13
C ILE A 827 -23.55 -1.15 -55.98
N GLY A 828 -23.88 0.13 -56.26
CA GLY A 828 -25.22 0.67 -56.01
C GLY A 828 -25.43 1.71 -54.88
N ILE A 829 -26.28 2.70 -55.21
CA ILE A 829 -26.92 3.71 -54.33
C ILE A 829 -26.05 4.94 -53.97
N SER A 830 -26.64 6.12 -54.21
CA SER A 830 -26.08 7.42 -53.85
C SER A 830 -26.04 7.63 -52.34
N TYR A 831 -24.84 7.63 -51.78
CA TYR A 831 -24.55 8.20 -50.47
C TYR A 831 -23.37 9.16 -50.57
N ARG A 832 -23.45 10.30 -49.87
CA ARG A 832 -22.31 11.20 -49.68
C ARG A 832 -21.18 10.39 -49.02
N GLN A 833 -20.09 10.13 -49.73
CA GLN A 833 -18.95 9.46 -49.12
C GLN A 833 -18.34 10.39 -48.06
N ASN A 834 -18.42 9.97 -46.79
CA ASN A 834 -17.69 10.63 -45.72
C ASN A 834 -16.20 10.41 -45.96
N ALA A 835 -15.41 11.47 -45.92
CA ALA A 835 -13.96 11.36 -46.06
C ALA A 835 -13.42 10.54 -44.87
N THR A 836 -12.77 9.41 -45.14
CA THR A 836 -12.26 8.51 -44.08
C THR A 836 -10.95 9.01 -43.47
N SER A 837 -10.24 9.91 -44.14
CA SER A 837 -9.04 10.58 -43.68
C SER A 837 -8.84 11.93 -44.38
N ILE A 838 -8.00 12.78 -43.81
CA ILE A 838 -7.58 14.07 -44.37
C ILE A 838 -6.07 14.22 -44.11
N SER A 839 -5.26 14.46 -45.14
CA SER A 839 -3.82 14.71 -44.97
C SER A 839 -3.55 16.20 -44.73
N LEU A 840 -2.84 16.54 -43.64
CA LEU A 840 -2.52 17.92 -43.26
C LEU A 840 -1.03 18.03 -42.91
N PHE A 841 -0.30 18.88 -43.63
CA PHE A 841 1.15 18.83 -43.66
C PHE A 841 1.75 19.66 -42.51
N SER A 842 2.23 19.01 -41.45
CA SER A 842 3.06 19.66 -40.44
C SER A 842 4.52 19.65 -40.88
N LYS A 843 5.17 20.82 -41.01
CA LYS A 843 6.62 20.90 -41.14
C LYS A 843 7.28 20.56 -39.80
N GLU A 844 7.80 19.35 -39.71
CA GLU A 844 9.01 19.08 -38.94
C GLU A 844 10.14 18.85 -39.94
N HIS A 845 11.27 19.53 -39.72
CA HIS A 845 12.49 19.50 -40.55
C HIS A 845 12.43 20.30 -41.88
N TYR A 846 12.82 21.57 -41.79
CA TYR A 846 14.03 22.01 -42.49
C TYR A 846 14.90 22.68 -41.43
N GLY A 847 16.01 22.03 -41.07
CA GLY A 847 17.07 22.66 -40.32
C GLY A 847 18.06 23.31 -41.28
N LEU A 848 18.35 24.58 -41.03
CA LEU A 848 19.67 25.17 -41.17
C LEU A 848 20.06 25.62 -39.76
#